data_AF-A0A536T5B6-F1
#
_entry.id   AF-A0A536T5B6-F1
#
_cell.length_a   1.000
_cell.length_b   1.000
_cell.length_c   1.000
_cell.angle_alpha   90.00
_cell.angle_beta   90.00
_cell.angle_gamma   90.00
#
_symmetry.space_group_name_H-M   'P 1'
#
loop_
_entity.id
_entity.type
_entity.pdbx_description
1 polymer ?
#
loop_
_entity_poly.entity_id
_entity_poly.type
_entity_poly.pdbx_seq_one_letter_code
_entity_poly.pdbx_strand_id
1 'polypeptide(L)'
;MGHRRLAWLLPALSVLGLSCSTLPLISMCGQGSGRVLDEAMCVGRAAESFLAADEDYFRDMDYGITKNAAQVAAALAPYVPSISPDQAVSAAVKGRNNWIVWTGGNDRLWDGLSVKSAGILDFLKTISNHPSIKNYSRHNRWQYLGLVNEPCFDKGNGPRKDRYGLWLDVRSEACPPDPFENEAKYPGVKIGARGKNIPVGSYYGYATGVVGLRLFPNPDFDEAAAKRWDPERYYTDPAYYNDKKLIKPYRVGMSCGFCHVGPNPSNPPADPEHPKWENLNSNPGAQYFWVDRIFVWDVDESSFAYQLFHTSRPGALDTSFVSTDYMNNPRTMNAVYNLGARMALAKRWGKEELAGGELNNEHLNKYVPPGSPLTQFYQAPNTVWTPRVLKDGSDSVGALGALNRVFVNIGLFSEEWLEHFRPFVGGTKFTPFEIAVANRNSSYWKATESQTPDVALFFLATARPDYLKDAPGGRGYLSSDKGELDRGKVVFAERCARCHSSKLPEEAFRFFQDPSCAGGNYLKCWNDYWAYTKGSGFKMSMTRIALADDFASGNYFSTDLRVPVTLLETNACSSLATNALAGDIWDNFSSHTYKSLPSVGKITVHHPITGAPYSYDMPAGGRGYIRPPSLISLWSSAPFLLNNSLGDFYWSGSVTDRMKSFDSGIEQLLWPEKRKGDRKY
;
A
#
# COMPACT_ATOMS: atom_id res chain seq x y z
N MET A 1 34.85 -37.03 72.86
CA MET A 1 35.63 -36.65 71.66
C MET A 1 34.90 -35.45 71.05
N GLY A 2 35.21 -34.20 71.42
CA GLY A 2 36.36 -33.41 70.93
C GLY A 2 36.10 -33.03 69.46
N HIS A 3 35.90 -31.79 69.02
CA HIS A 3 36.11 -30.44 69.56
C HIS A 3 35.24 -29.43 68.78
N ARG A 4 34.55 -28.50 69.48
CA ARG A 4 34.67 -27.01 69.42
C ARG A 4 34.28 -26.33 68.07
N ARG A 5 33.52 -25.22 68.01
CA ARG A 5 32.99 -24.23 68.98
C ARG A 5 32.10 -23.21 68.21
N LEU A 6 31.06 -22.69 68.89
CA LEU A 6 30.52 -21.30 68.96
C LEU A 6 30.23 -20.52 67.64
N ALA A 7 29.28 -19.58 67.51
CA ALA A 7 28.31 -18.96 68.41
C ALA A 7 27.47 -17.93 67.58
N TRP A 8 26.18 -17.86 67.89
CA TRP A 8 25.33 -16.66 68.04
C TRP A 8 25.06 -15.67 66.87
N LEU A 9 23.76 -15.44 66.69
CA LEU A 9 23.06 -14.41 65.94
C LEU A 9 23.13 -13.02 66.62
N LEU A 10 23.16 -11.93 65.82
CA LEU A 10 22.26 -10.76 65.79
C LEU A 10 22.92 -9.52 65.10
N PRO A 11 22.15 -8.48 64.67
CA PRO A 11 22.14 -7.98 63.28
C PRO A 11 22.84 -6.62 63.10
N ALA A 12 23.15 -6.27 61.86
CA ALA A 12 23.48 -4.90 61.48
C ALA A 12 22.86 -4.53 60.14
N LEU A 13 21.93 -3.56 60.19
CA LEU A 13 21.54 -2.73 59.06
C LEU A 13 22.79 -2.25 58.32
N SER A 14 22.79 -2.34 57.00
CA SER A 14 23.72 -1.59 56.16
C SER A 14 23.01 -1.15 54.89
N VAL A 15 22.71 0.15 54.90
CA VAL A 15 22.38 1.01 53.78
C VAL A 15 23.31 0.69 52.61
N LEU A 16 22.75 0.21 51.51
CA LEU A 16 23.44 0.17 50.22
C LEU A 16 22.72 1.14 49.29
N GLY A 17 23.43 2.24 49.03
CA GLY A 17 22.96 3.38 48.27
C GLY A 17 22.49 2.99 46.88
N LEU A 18 21.38 3.62 46.49
CA LEU A 18 20.92 3.74 45.12
C LEU A 18 22.00 4.46 44.29
N SER A 19 22.97 3.70 43.79
CA SER A 19 23.73 4.09 42.61
C SER A 19 22.78 4.02 41.42
N CYS A 20 22.23 5.17 41.07
CA CYS A 20 21.45 5.42 39.86
C CYS A 20 22.34 5.14 38.63
N SER A 21 22.47 3.86 38.32
CA SER A 21 23.14 3.37 37.13
C SER A 21 22.12 3.50 36.02
N THR A 22 22.39 4.39 35.07
CA THR A 22 21.65 4.54 33.82
C THR A 22 21.60 3.18 33.10
N LEU A 23 20.55 2.41 33.35
CA LEU A 23 20.21 1.26 32.53
C LEU A 23 19.97 1.77 31.10
N PRO A 24 20.58 1.16 30.07
CA PRO A 24 20.33 1.56 28.70
C PRO A 24 18.83 1.43 28.40
N LEU A 25 18.26 2.44 27.73
CA LEU A 25 16.83 2.54 27.36
C LEU A 25 16.24 1.27 26.69
N ILE A 26 17.11 0.38 26.20
CA ILE A 26 16.79 -0.94 25.65
C ILE A 26 15.94 -1.79 26.62
N SER A 27 16.00 -1.56 27.94
CA SER A 27 15.18 -2.31 28.90
C SER A 27 13.70 -1.93 28.92
N MET A 28 13.29 -0.74 28.45
CA MET A 28 11.90 -0.27 28.65
C MET A 28 10.95 -0.61 27.48
N CYS A 29 11.48 -0.80 26.28
CA CYS A 29 10.69 -1.10 25.08
C CYS A 29 10.44 -2.59 24.86
N GLY A 30 11.03 -3.47 25.67
CA GLY A 30 10.94 -4.92 25.50
C GLY A 30 11.76 -5.46 24.32
N GLN A 31 11.87 -6.78 24.23
CA GLN A 31 12.59 -7.50 23.17
C GLN A 31 11.92 -8.85 22.86
N GLY A 32 11.99 -9.26 21.59
CA GLY A 32 11.41 -10.49 21.09
C GLY A 32 9.92 -10.38 20.82
N SER A 33 9.44 -11.16 19.86
CA SER A 33 8.03 -11.19 19.45
C SER A 33 7.05 -11.30 20.63
N GLY A 34 5.97 -10.52 20.56
CA GLY A 34 4.89 -10.42 21.53
C GLY A 34 5.18 -9.47 22.69
N ARG A 35 6.43 -9.02 22.85
CA ARG A 35 6.91 -8.29 24.03
C ARG A 35 7.46 -6.91 23.72
N VAL A 36 7.63 -6.55 22.45
CA VAL A 36 8.13 -5.23 22.07
C VAL A 36 6.98 -4.23 22.10
N LEU A 37 7.28 -3.01 22.55
CA LEU A 37 6.41 -1.83 22.50
C LEU A 37 6.85 -0.91 21.36
N ASP A 38 5.91 -0.17 20.75
CA ASP A 38 6.30 0.92 19.86
C ASP A 38 6.93 2.10 20.63
N GLU A 39 7.67 2.97 19.91
CA GLU A 39 8.36 4.11 20.54
C GLU A 39 7.43 5.00 21.40
N ALA A 40 6.15 5.14 21.02
CA ALA A 40 5.19 5.92 21.78
C ALA A 40 4.81 5.24 23.11
N MET A 41 4.52 3.94 23.08
CA MET A 41 4.19 3.17 24.27
C MET A 41 5.38 3.00 25.21
N CYS A 42 6.62 2.94 24.70
CA CYS A 42 7.82 2.91 25.53
C CYS A 42 7.90 4.08 26.53
N VAL A 43 7.35 5.23 26.17
CA VAL A 43 7.33 6.44 27.00
C VAL A 43 5.93 6.76 27.56
N GLY A 44 5.02 5.78 27.53
CA GLY A 44 3.68 5.91 28.09
C GLY A 44 2.74 6.85 27.33
N ARG A 45 3.01 7.15 26.06
CA ARG A 45 2.14 7.99 25.25
C ARG A 45 0.97 7.19 24.68
N ALA A 46 -0.24 7.61 25.01
CA ALA A 46 -1.48 6.93 24.63
C ALA A 46 -1.89 7.21 23.17
N ALA A 47 -2.64 6.29 22.57
CA ALA A 47 -3.06 6.34 21.16
C ALA A 47 -3.94 7.57 20.85
N GLU A 48 -4.78 7.97 21.81
CA GLU A 48 -5.73 9.07 21.72
C GLU A 48 -5.03 10.44 21.58
N SER A 49 -3.73 10.50 21.88
CA SER A 49 -2.90 11.70 21.70
C SER A 49 -2.36 11.88 20.27
N PHE A 50 -2.67 10.96 19.36
CA PHE A 50 -2.37 11.04 17.93
C PHE A 50 -3.65 11.35 17.16
N LEU A 51 -4.01 12.63 17.15
CA LEU A 51 -5.20 13.13 16.47
C LEU A 51 -5.02 13.08 14.94
N ALA A 52 -6.10 12.70 14.24
CA ALA A 52 -6.18 12.83 12.79
C ALA A 52 -6.10 14.31 12.37
N ALA A 53 -5.26 14.60 11.38
CA ALA A 53 -5.15 15.93 10.82
C ALA A 53 -6.42 16.33 10.08
N ASP A 54 -6.98 17.48 10.43
CA ASP A 54 -8.26 18.01 9.94
C ASP A 54 -8.10 19.22 9.00
N GLU A 55 -6.86 19.59 8.66
CA GLU A 55 -6.61 20.65 7.69
C GLU A 55 -6.93 20.20 6.26
N ASP A 56 -7.79 20.94 5.56
CA ASP A 56 -8.12 20.73 4.14
C ASP A 56 -6.97 21.23 3.23
N TYR A 57 -5.74 20.80 3.49
CA TYR A 57 -4.53 21.23 2.79
C TYR A 57 -4.50 20.74 1.33
N PHE A 58 -4.81 19.47 1.11
CA PHE A 58 -4.84 18.84 -0.22
C PHE A 58 -6.16 19.05 -0.97
N ARG A 59 -6.89 20.14 -0.68
CA ARG A 59 -8.27 20.35 -1.17
C ARG A 59 -8.44 20.47 -2.67
N ASP A 60 -7.35 20.64 -3.41
CA ASP A 60 -7.36 20.71 -4.87
C ASP A 60 -7.18 19.33 -5.52
N MET A 61 -6.60 18.37 -4.78
CA MET A 61 -6.45 16.98 -5.24
C MET A 61 -7.81 16.28 -5.34
N ASP A 62 -7.83 15.12 -6.00
CA ASP A 62 -8.98 14.23 -6.04
C ASP A 62 -10.26 14.95 -6.54
N TYR A 63 -10.06 15.79 -7.57
CA TYR A 63 -11.09 16.63 -8.21
C TYR A 63 -11.66 17.74 -7.33
N GLY A 64 -10.97 18.08 -6.25
CA GLY A 64 -11.35 19.14 -5.33
C GLY A 64 -12.70 18.93 -4.65
N ILE A 65 -13.10 17.66 -4.49
CA ILE A 65 -14.44 17.31 -4.00
C ILE A 65 -14.74 17.88 -2.60
N THR A 66 -13.74 18.00 -1.72
CA THR A 66 -13.89 18.57 -0.37
C THR A 66 -14.25 20.07 -0.37
N LYS A 67 -14.12 20.76 -1.52
CA LYS A 67 -14.60 22.15 -1.68
C LYS A 67 -16.12 22.25 -1.74
N ASN A 68 -16.83 21.14 -1.96
CA ASN A 68 -18.29 21.12 -2.06
C ASN A 68 -18.89 20.14 -1.02
N ALA A 69 -19.22 20.68 0.16
CA ALA A 69 -19.73 19.87 1.26
C ALA A 69 -21.02 19.10 0.94
N ALA A 70 -21.92 19.71 0.17
CA ALA A 70 -23.16 19.05 -0.26
C ALA A 70 -22.89 17.85 -1.16
N GLN A 71 -21.89 17.95 -2.04
CA GLN A 71 -21.49 16.84 -2.91
C GLN A 71 -20.86 15.70 -2.13
N VAL A 72 -19.99 15.99 -1.15
CA VAL A 72 -19.39 14.95 -0.29
C VAL A 72 -20.48 14.23 0.51
N ALA A 73 -21.40 14.97 1.13
CA ALA A 73 -22.53 14.36 1.84
C ALA A 73 -23.42 13.52 0.92
N ALA A 74 -23.73 13.98 -0.28
CA ALA A 74 -24.51 13.22 -1.25
C ALA A 74 -23.82 11.90 -1.65
N ALA A 75 -22.49 11.92 -1.80
CA ALA A 75 -21.72 10.71 -2.11
C ALA A 75 -21.71 9.71 -0.94
N LEU A 76 -21.75 10.19 0.31
CA LEU A 76 -21.70 9.35 1.51
C LEU A 76 -23.07 8.91 2.04
N ALA A 77 -24.15 9.64 1.70
CA ALA A 77 -25.50 9.35 2.16
C ALA A 77 -25.99 7.89 1.93
N PRO A 78 -25.62 7.20 0.82
CA PRO A 78 -25.97 5.79 0.63
C PRO A 78 -25.32 4.83 1.64
N TYR A 79 -24.27 5.26 2.35
CA TYR A 79 -23.45 4.43 3.24
C TYR A 79 -23.59 4.83 4.70
N VAL A 80 -23.74 6.13 4.96
CA VAL A 80 -23.98 6.72 6.29
C VAL A 80 -25.15 7.70 6.18
N PRO A 81 -26.40 7.22 6.34
CA PRO A 81 -27.59 8.06 6.28
C PRO A 81 -27.51 9.19 7.30
N SER A 82 -28.00 10.36 6.91
CA SER A 82 -28.05 11.56 7.76
C SER A 82 -26.69 12.16 8.15
N ILE A 83 -25.58 11.76 7.53
CA ILE A 83 -24.31 12.46 7.67
C ILE A 83 -24.47 13.92 7.20
N SER A 84 -24.11 14.89 8.05
CA SER A 84 -24.19 16.30 7.67
C SER A 84 -23.08 16.65 6.66
N PRO A 85 -23.26 17.71 5.84
CA PRO A 85 -22.20 18.23 4.97
C PRO A 85 -20.87 18.45 5.70
N ASP A 86 -20.89 19.03 6.89
CA ASP A 86 -19.67 19.31 7.66
C ASP A 86 -19.00 18.02 8.18
N GLN A 87 -19.79 17.05 8.65
CA GLN A 87 -19.27 15.74 9.07
C GLN A 87 -18.67 14.98 7.88
N ALA A 88 -19.34 15.03 6.74
CA ALA A 88 -18.90 14.37 5.52
C ALA A 88 -17.56 14.94 5.02
N VAL A 89 -17.42 16.27 4.99
CA VAL A 89 -16.15 16.91 4.64
C VAL A 89 -15.07 16.61 5.67
N SER A 90 -15.38 16.69 6.97
CA SER A 90 -14.40 16.38 8.02
C SER A 90 -13.83 14.98 7.88
N ALA A 91 -14.70 13.97 7.67
CA ALA A 91 -14.29 12.59 7.44
C ALA A 91 -13.44 12.45 6.18
N ALA A 92 -13.86 13.04 5.06
CA ALA A 92 -13.11 12.98 3.81
C ALA A 92 -11.73 13.65 3.91
N VAL A 93 -11.61 14.78 4.61
CA VAL A 93 -10.34 15.49 4.85
C VAL A 93 -9.41 14.65 5.72
N LYS A 94 -9.89 14.14 6.86
CA LYS A 94 -9.10 13.28 7.74
C LYS A 94 -8.64 12.01 7.04
N GLY A 95 -9.53 11.37 6.28
CA GLY A 95 -9.21 10.19 5.48
C GLY A 95 -8.13 10.45 4.44
N ARG A 96 -8.25 11.55 3.68
CA ARG A 96 -7.24 11.94 2.70
C ARG A 96 -5.90 12.27 3.34
N ASN A 97 -5.90 13.02 4.45
CA ASN A 97 -4.67 13.34 5.17
C ASN A 97 -4.01 12.08 5.74
N ASN A 98 -4.79 11.17 6.32
CA ASN A 98 -4.29 9.88 6.79
C ASN A 98 -3.69 9.06 5.64
N TRP A 99 -4.31 9.06 4.46
CA TRP A 99 -3.76 8.40 3.28
C TRP A 99 -2.46 9.05 2.77
N ILE A 100 -2.38 10.38 2.73
CA ILE A 100 -1.30 11.11 2.06
C ILE A 100 -0.11 11.44 2.96
N VAL A 101 -0.30 11.63 4.28
CA VAL A 101 0.79 12.13 5.15
C VAL A 101 1.03 11.31 6.43
N TRP A 102 0.08 10.46 6.87
CA TRP A 102 0.30 9.64 8.07
C TRP A 102 1.32 8.51 7.82
N THR A 103 2.36 8.46 8.65
CA THR A 103 3.42 7.45 8.57
C THR A 103 3.35 6.42 9.70
N GLY A 104 2.60 6.68 10.77
CA GLY A 104 2.43 5.76 11.90
C GLY A 104 3.75 5.33 12.57
N GLY A 105 4.74 6.22 12.62
CA GLY A 105 6.05 5.93 13.23
C GLY A 105 6.95 4.99 12.41
N ASN A 106 6.62 4.73 11.14
CA ASN A 106 7.40 3.83 10.29
C ASN A 106 8.77 4.38 9.85
N ASP A 107 9.12 5.62 10.22
CA ASP A 107 10.45 6.19 9.98
C ASP A 107 11.56 5.33 10.61
N ARG A 108 11.25 4.66 11.73
CA ARG A 108 12.12 3.66 12.34
C ARG A 108 12.42 2.48 11.40
N LEU A 109 11.41 1.96 10.69
CA LEU A 109 11.60 0.85 9.76
C LEU A 109 12.63 1.23 8.71
N TRP A 110 12.37 2.32 8.00
CA TRP A 110 13.14 2.71 6.83
C TRP A 110 14.57 3.12 7.18
N ASP A 111 14.78 3.75 8.35
CA ASP A 111 16.12 3.99 8.89
C ASP A 111 16.84 2.67 9.21
N GLY A 112 16.17 1.72 9.89
CA GLY A 112 16.74 0.42 10.19
C GLY A 112 17.06 -0.42 8.95
N LEU A 113 16.21 -0.36 7.92
CA LEU A 113 16.43 -1.03 6.63
C LEU A 113 17.63 -0.44 5.87
N SER A 114 17.93 0.85 6.06
CA SER A 114 19.14 1.45 5.47
C SER A 114 20.43 0.85 6.01
N VAL A 115 20.47 0.53 7.30
CA VAL A 115 21.61 -0.17 7.92
C VAL A 115 21.65 -1.65 7.52
N LYS A 116 20.49 -2.33 7.53
CA LYS A 116 20.40 -3.77 7.22
C LYS A 116 20.72 -4.09 5.75
N SER A 117 20.46 -3.15 4.85
CA SER A 117 20.80 -3.26 3.42
C SER A 117 22.24 -2.81 3.09
N ALA A 118 23.08 -2.56 4.09
CA ALA A 118 24.44 -2.04 3.91
C ALA A 118 24.49 -0.74 3.09
N GLY A 119 23.53 0.16 3.32
CA GLY A 119 23.46 1.48 2.69
C GLY A 119 22.88 1.50 1.28
N ILE A 120 22.46 0.36 0.72
CA ILE A 120 21.85 0.27 -0.62
C ILE A 120 20.54 1.08 -0.66
N LEU A 121 19.68 0.87 0.33
CA LEU A 121 18.44 1.64 0.52
C LEU A 121 18.72 2.79 1.47
N ASP A 122 18.61 4.05 1.02
CA ASP A 122 18.64 5.20 1.93
C ASP A 122 17.75 6.33 1.43
N PHE A 123 16.54 6.43 1.98
CA PHE A 123 15.60 7.47 1.57
C PHE A 123 16.07 8.88 1.85
N LEU A 124 16.97 9.10 2.82
CA LEU A 124 17.52 10.43 3.05
C LEU A 124 18.43 10.87 1.90
N LYS A 125 19.03 9.91 1.17
CA LYS A 125 19.72 10.17 -0.10
C LYS A 125 18.73 10.26 -1.26
N THR A 126 17.72 9.40 -1.33
CA THR A 126 16.66 9.42 -2.36
C THR A 126 15.96 10.77 -2.48
N ILE A 127 15.72 11.48 -1.37
CA ILE A 127 15.08 12.81 -1.39
C ILE A 127 16.07 13.97 -1.64
N SER A 128 17.37 13.69 -1.71
CA SER A 128 18.40 14.72 -1.70
C SER A 128 18.64 15.37 -3.08
N ASN A 129 19.24 16.56 -3.06
CA ASN A 129 19.75 17.28 -4.22
C ASN A 129 21.29 17.41 -4.23
N HIS A 130 22.00 16.62 -3.42
CA HIS A 130 23.45 16.74 -3.29
C HIS A 130 24.15 16.58 -4.65
N PRO A 131 25.13 17.44 -5.02
CA PRO A 131 25.79 17.37 -6.33
C PRO A 131 26.55 16.08 -6.64
N SER A 132 26.86 15.25 -5.64
CA SER A 132 27.46 13.91 -5.86
C SER A 132 26.45 12.90 -6.42
N ILE A 133 25.14 13.11 -6.20
CA ILE A 133 24.07 12.30 -6.79
C ILE A 133 23.88 12.79 -8.23
N LYS A 134 24.34 12.01 -9.21
CA LYS A 134 24.43 12.45 -10.61
C LYS A 134 23.17 12.26 -11.43
N ASN A 135 22.35 11.27 -11.07
CA ASN A 135 21.27 10.82 -11.94
C ASN A 135 19.96 11.60 -11.76
N TYR A 136 19.71 12.10 -10.55
CA TYR A 136 18.50 12.84 -10.25
C TYR A 136 18.75 13.99 -9.28
N SER A 137 17.84 14.96 -9.36
CA SER A 137 17.60 16.03 -8.42
C SER A 137 16.14 16.45 -8.62
N ARG A 138 15.59 17.36 -7.81
CA ARG A 138 14.19 17.83 -7.92
C ARG A 138 13.73 18.13 -9.36
N HIS A 139 14.58 18.69 -10.21
CA HIS A 139 14.24 19.12 -11.58
C HIS A 139 13.98 17.97 -12.59
N ASN A 140 14.38 16.74 -12.29
CA ASN A 140 14.19 15.57 -13.16
C ASN A 140 13.79 14.31 -12.35
N ARG A 141 13.30 14.52 -11.12
CA ARG A 141 13.03 13.45 -10.14
C ARG A 141 11.85 12.59 -10.60
N TRP A 142 10.82 13.20 -11.17
CA TRP A 142 9.70 12.47 -11.76
C TRP A 142 10.16 11.62 -12.94
N GLN A 143 10.89 12.18 -13.89
CA GLN A 143 11.36 11.46 -15.08
C GLN A 143 12.27 10.29 -14.71
N TYR A 144 13.19 10.49 -13.76
CA TYR A 144 14.19 9.49 -13.40
C TYR A 144 13.66 8.45 -12.40
N LEU A 145 12.99 8.87 -11.32
CA LEU A 145 12.53 7.98 -10.24
C LEU A 145 11.04 7.65 -10.31
N GLY A 146 10.22 8.48 -10.95
CA GLY A 146 8.76 8.41 -10.85
C GLY A 146 8.19 8.99 -9.56
N LEU A 147 8.98 9.75 -8.80
CA LEU A 147 8.53 10.37 -7.55
C LEU A 147 7.89 11.73 -7.81
N VAL A 148 6.77 11.99 -7.15
CA VAL A 148 6.01 13.24 -7.29
C VAL A 148 6.66 14.32 -6.42
N ASN A 149 7.09 15.42 -7.05
CA ASN A 149 7.49 16.62 -6.33
C ASN A 149 6.28 17.24 -5.62
N GLU A 150 6.44 17.60 -4.35
CA GLU A 150 5.42 18.32 -3.61
C GLU A 150 5.31 19.75 -4.16
N PRO A 151 4.11 20.23 -4.54
CA PRO A 151 3.88 21.64 -4.82
C PRO A 151 4.34 22.51 -3.65
N CYS A 152 4.68 23.79 -3.90
CA CYS A 152 5.24 24.72 -2.89
C CYS A 152 6.68 24.44 -2.41
N PHE A 153 7.43 23.59 -3.09
CA PHE A 153 8.85 23.38 -2.82
C PHE A 153 9.73 23.79 -4.00
N ASP A 154 10.84 24.44 -3.70
CA ASP A 154 11.92 24.78 -4.62
C ASP A 154 13.14 23.89 -4.37
N LYS A 155 13.99 23.73 -5.39
CA LYS A 155 15.27 23.02 -5.23
C LYS A 155 16.15 23.80 -4.25
N GLY A 156 16.65 23.13 -3.21
CA GLY A 156 17.66 23.72 -2.33
C GLY A 156 18.96 24.07 -3.07
N ASN A 157 19.53 25.23 -2.78
CA ASN A 157 20.73 25.76 -3.45
C ASN A 157 22.05 25.44 -2.73
N GLY A 158 22.01 24.65 -1.65
CA GLY A 158 23.17 24.32 -0.83
C GLY A 158 22.82 23.45 0.39
N PRO A 159 23.82 23.14 1.23
CA PRO A 159 23.60 22.42 2.49
C PRO A 159 22.79 23.29 3.46
N ARG A 160 21.70 22.73 3.99
CA ARG A 160 20.81 23.43 4.93
C ARG A 160 21.34 23.40 6.35
N LYS A 161 21.76 24.55 6.88
CA LYS A 161 22.24 24.67 8.29
C LYS A 161 21.19 24.21 9.30
N ASP A 162 19.92 24.55 9.04
CA ASP A 162 18.79 24.17 9.88
C ASP A 162 18.36 22.69 9.70
N ARG A 163 19.06 21.95 8.83
CA ARG A 163 18.89 20.51 8.61
C ARG A 163 20.25 19.79 8.62
N TYR A 164 21.14 20.19 9.53
CA TYR A 164 22.44 19.56 9.76
C TYR A 164 23.31 19.41 8.50
N GLY A 165 23.21 20.35 7.56
CA GLY A 165 23.98 20.35 6.32
C GLY A 165 23.46 19.42 5.22
N LEU A 166 22.29 18.81 5.39
CA LEU A 166 21.66 18.02 4.34
C LEU A 166 21.21 18.88 3.15
N TRP A 167 21.20 18.28 1.96
CA TRP A 167 20.75 18.92 0.72
C TRP A 167 19.33 18.51 0.40
N LEU A 168 18.36 19.23 0.95
CA LEU A 168 16.92 18.95 0.81
C LEU A 168 16.21 20.06 0.03
N ASP A 169 15.04 19.77 -0.50
CA ASP A 169 14.17 20.81 -1.06
C ASP A 169 13.79 21.83 0.03
N VAL A 170 13.48 23.06 -0.39
CA VAL A 170 13.14 24.17 0.49
C VAL A 170 11.73 24.61 0.17
N ARG A 171 10.92 24.79 1.21
CA ARG A 171 9.57 25.26 1.04
C ARG A 171 9.58 26.72 0.59
N SER A 172 8.84 27.03 -0.46
CA SER A 172 8.77 28.38 -1.02
C SER A 172 8.17 29.36 -0.03
N GLU A 173 8.77 30.54 0.10
CA GLU A 173 8.28 31.62 0.97
C GLU A 173 6.90 32.13 0.54
N ALA A 174 6.53 31.93 -0.73
CA ALA A 174 5.22 32.27 -1.26
C ALA A 174 4.09 31.37 -0.75
N CYS A 175 4.40 30.26 -0.05
CA CYS A 175 3.42 29.29 0.41
C CYS A 175 3.22 29.34 1.94
N PRO A 176 1.97 29.26 2.44
CA PRO A 176 1.66 29.26 3.88
C PRO A 176 2.25 28.02 4.54
N PRO A 177 2.78 28.03 5.78
CA PRO A 177 3.47 26.89 6.41
C PRO A 177 2.78 25.53 6.21
N ASP A 178 3.55 24.46 6.14
CA ASP A 178 2.97 23.11 6.10
C ASP A 178 2.22 22.87 7.43
N PRO A 179 0.88 22.66 7.40
CA PRO A 179 0.09 22.51 8.61
C PRO A 179 0.48 21.27 9.44
N PHE A 180 1.01 20.24 8.79
CA PHE A 180 1.40 18.99 9.44
C PHE A 180 2.70 19.15 10.24
N GLU A 181 3.49 20.20 10.01
CA GLU A 181 4.69 20.52 10.79
C GLU A 181 4.38 21.22 12.13
N ASN A 182 3.11 21.49 12.43
CA ASN A 182 2.69 22.18 13.65
C ASN A 182 2.96 21.32 14.90
N GLU A 183 4.13 21.51 15.52
CA GLU A 183 4.54 20.76 16.72
C GLU A 183 3.68 21.04 17.96
N ALA A 184 2.93 22.16 17.98
CA ALA A 184 2.01 22.44 19.08
C ALA A 184 0.72 21.61 18.97
N LYS A 185 0.19 21.46 17.75
CA LYS A 185 -1.00 20.66 17.48
C LYS A 185 -0.68 19.16 17.40
N TYR A 186 0.47 18.83 16.83
CA TYR A 186 0.91 17.47 16.54
C TYR A 186 2.25 17.13 17.22
N PRO A 187 2.38 17.31 18.54
CA PRO A 187 3.66 17.17 19.23
C PRO A 187 4.22 15.77 19.03
N GLY A 188 5.45 15.62 18.56
CA GLY A 188 6.11 14.33 18.33
C GLY A 188 6.38 13.53 19.62
N VAL A 189 6.96 12.34 19.50
CA VAL A 189 7.25 11.48 20.66
C VAL A 189 8.60 11.88 21.28
N LYS A 190 8.56 12.34 22.54
CA LYS A 190 9.76 12.67 23.31
C LYS A 190 10.46 11.39 23.80
N ILE A 191 11.43 10.91 23.03
CA ILE A 191 12.22 9.69 23.31
C ILE A 191 13.69 9.88 22.85
N GLY A 192 14.64 9.27 23.56
CA GLY A 192 16.06 9.38 23.21
C GLY A 192 16.58 10.82 23.28
N ALA A 193 17.07 11.32 22.16
CA ALA A 193 17.57 12.68 21.93
C ALA A 193 16.46 13.72 21.69
N ARG A 194 15.26 13.30 21.24
CA ARG A 194 14.12 14.19 20.97
C ARG A 194 13.73 14.96 22.24
N GLY A 195 13.74 16.29 22.17
CA GLY A 195 13.46 17.18 23.31
C GLY A 195 14.61 17.27 24.33
N LYS A 196 15.82 16.83 23.93
CA LYS A 196 17.09 17.10 24.62
C LYS A 196 17.95 18.00 23.73
N ASN A 197 18.85 17.42 22.93
CA ASN A 197 19.76 18.14 22.04
C ASN A 197 19.17 18.39 20.63
N ILE A 198 18.05 17.76 20.29
CA ILE A 198 17.31 17.96 19.03
C ILE A 198 15.82 18.24 19.32
N PRO A 199 15.08 18.89 18.41
CA PRO A 199 13.64 19.11 18.58
C PRO A 199 12.87 17.79 18.70
N VAL A 200 11.69 17.84 19.33
CA VAL A 200 10.78 16.70 19.37
C VAL A 200 10.17 16.45 17.99
N GLY A 201 9.86 17.52 17.25
CA GLY A 201 9.25 17.45 15.93
C GLY A 201 7.74 17.25 15.98
N SER A 202 7.13 17.17 14.80
CA SER A 202 5.73 16.75 14.62
C SER A 202 5.64 15.24 14.44
N TYR A 203 4.58 14.60 14.94
CA TYR A 203 4.32 13.17 14.62
C TYR A 203 3.85 12.94 13.18
N TYR A 204 3.54 13.98 12.41
CA TYR A 204 3.40 13.91 10.95
C TYR A 204 4.72 14.21 10.20
N GLY A 205 5.78 14.58 10.93
CA GLY A 205 7.10 14.89 10.38
C GLY A 205 7.14 16.17 9.56
N TYR A 206 8.33 16.54 9.09
CA TYR A 206 8.56 17.67 8.21
C TYR A 206 8.47 17.27 6.73
N ALA A 207 7.94 18.14 5.88
CA ALA A 207 7.89 17.92 4.44
C ALA A 207 9.30 17.82 3.87
N THR A 208 9.45 16.91 2.90
CA THR A 208 10.74 16.65 2.22
C THR A 208 10.84 17.30 0.85
N GLY A 209 9.71 17.79 0.31
CA GLY A 209 9.57 18.16 -1.10
C GLY A 209 9.18 16.98 -2.01
N VAL A 210 8.96 15.79 -1.46
CA VAL A 210 8.44 14.61 -2.16
C VAL A 210 7.14 14.17 -1.48
N VAL A 211 6.06 14.05 -2.26
CA VAL A 211 4.75 13.66 -1.71
C VAL A 211 4.84 12.28 -1.07
N GLY A 212 4.38 12.20 0.18
CA GLY A 212 4.32 10.96 0.96
C GLY A 212 5.61 10.54 1.67
N LEU A 213 6.69 11.32 1.57
CA LEU A 213 7.89 11.13 2.40
C LEU A 213 8.05 12.28 3.39
N ARG A 214 8.23 11.93 4.67
CA ARG A 214 8.27 12.89 5.80
C ARG A 214 9.53 12.69 6.62
N LEU A 215 10.10 13.78 7.10
CA LEU A 215 11.37 13.82 7.84
C LEU A 215 11.12 13.90 9.35
N PHE A 216 11.73 13.01 10.13
CA PHE A 216 11.57 12.95 11.59
C PHE A 216 12.92 13.07 12.28
N PRO A 217 13.10 13.93 13.31
CA PRO A 217 14.34 13.97 14.08
C PRO A 217 14.68 12.56 14.60
N ASN A 218 15.91 12.08 14.41
CA ASN A 218 16.27 10.72 14.81
C ASN A 218 16.48 10.68 16.35
N PRO A 219 15.69 9.91 17.12
CA PRO A 219 15.84 9.85 18.57
C PRO A 219 17.17 9.26 19.02
N ASP A 220 17.92 8.58 18.14
CA ASP A 220 19.26 8.09 18.46
C ASP A 220 20.38 9.13 18.21
N PHE A 221 20.05 10.28 17.61
CA PHE A 221 21.01 11.34 17.28
C PHE A 221 21.35 12.21 18.51
N ASP A 222 21.99 11.59 19.48
CA ASP A 222 22.47 12.23 20.71
C ASP A 222 23.66 13.18 20.46
N GLU A 223 24.23 13.76 21.52
CA GLU A 223 25.37 14.68 21.40
C GLU A 223 26.63 14.03 20.80
N ALA A 224 26.84 12.72 21.00
CA ALA A 224 27.98 12.01 20.45
C ALA A 224 27.79 11.77 18.95
N ALA A 225 26.58 11.37 18.54
CA ALA A 225 26.19 11.28 17.14
C ALA A 225 26.31 12.64 16.45
N ALA A 226 25.84 13.72 17.09
CA ALA A 226 25.93 15.08 16.56
C ALA A 226 27.38 15.54 16.36
N LYS A 227 28.30 15.22 17.29
CA LYS A 227 29.74 15.52 17.13
C LYS A 227 30.41 14.70 16.04
N ARG A 228 29.92 13.48 15.79
CA ARG A 228 30.43 12.57 14.76
C ARG A 228 29.90 12.91 13.37
N TRP A 229 28.76 13.60 13.28
CA TRP A 229 28.07 13.89 12.03
C TRP A 229 28.91 14.78 11.11
N ASP A 230 29.10 14.30 9.88
CA ASP A 230 29.74 15.02 8.79
C ASP A 230 28.82 14.91 7.56
N PRO A 231 28.12 16.00 7.20
CA PRO A 231 27.14 15.95 6.11
C PRO A 231 27.78 15.76 4.74
N GLU A 232 29.03 16.19 4.52
CA GLU A 232 29.69 16.03 3.23
C GLU A 232 30.13 14.57 3.05
N ARG A 233 30.76 14.00 4.08
CA ARG A 233 31.19 12.59 4.06
C ARG A 233 30.02 11.62 3.95
N TYR A 234 28.85 11.98 4.49
CA TYR A 234 27.62 11.20 4.30
C TYR A 234 27.28 10.97 2.81
N TYR A 235 27.59 11.92 1.93
CA TYR A 235 27.33 11.81 0.50
C TYR A 235 28.53 11.35 -0.33
N THR A 236 29.75 11.46 0.19
CA THR A 236 30.98 11.34 -0.62
C THR A 236 31.97 10.27 -0.15
N ASP A 237 31.81 9.74 1.07
CA ASP A 237 32.75 8.78 1.66
C ASP A 237 32.06 7.46 2.03
N PRO A 238 32.20 6.40 1.20
CA PRO A 238 31.62 5.08 1.47
C PRO A 238 32.03 4.46 2.80
N ALA A 239 33.27 4.71 3.27
CA ALA A 239 33.71 4.18 4.56
C ALA A 239 33.01 4.87 5.74
N TYR A 240 32.52 6.10 5.54
CA TYR A 240 31.73 6.83 6.52
C TYR A 240 30.26 6.43 6.47
N TYR A 241 29.61 6.53 5.31
CA TYR A 241 28.16 6.33 5.22
C TYR A 241 27.71 4.86 5.28
N ASN A 242 28.61 3.90 4.98
CA ASN A 242 28.32 2.46 5.17
C ASN A 242 28.68 1.97 6.59
N ASP A 243 29.17 2.82 7.49
CA ASP A 243 29.38 2.44 8.88
C ASP A 243 28.02 2.22 9.57
N LYS A 244 27.78 0.99 10.02
CA LYS A 244 26.57 0.58 10.75
C LYS A 244 26.34 1.34 12.07
N LYS A 245 27.36 2.05 12.57
CA LYS A 245 27.31 2.90 13.77
C LYS A 245 27.07 4.38 13.44
N LEU A 246 26.96 4.75 12.17
CA LEU A 246 26.56 6.10 11.79
C LEU A 246 25.09 6.30 12.15
N ILE A 247 24.82 7.36 12.92
CA ILE A 247 23.45 7.77 13.24
C ILE A 247 23.17 9.05 12.46
N LYS A 248 22.14 9.00 11.62
CA LYS A 248 21.70 10.14 10.80
C LYS A 248 20.89 11.11 11.66
N PRO A 249 20.94 12.44 11.39
CA PRO A 249 20.17 13.43 12.15
C PRO A 249 18.65 13.27 12.02
N TYR A 250 18.21 12.65 10.92
CA TYR A 250 16.81 12.42 10.62
C TYR A 250 16.58 11.00 10.11
N ARG A 251 15.38 10.51 10.36
CA ARG A 251 14.77 9.34 9.73
C ARG A 251 13.74 9.81 8.70
N VAL A 252 13.47 9.00 7.68
CA VAL A 252 12.44 9.29 6.66
C VAL A 252 11.31 8.28 6.82
N GLY A 253 10.10 8.77 7.11
CA GLY A 253 8.87 7.99 7.12
C GLY A 253 8.15 8.05 5.79
N MET A 254 7.35 7.03 5.51
CA MET A 254 6.57 6.86 4.28
C MET A 254 5.08 6.80 4.60
N SER A 255 4.24 7.49 3.83
CA SER A 255 2.78 7.30 3.88
C SER A 255 2.30 6.48 2.68
N CYS A 256 1.02 6.08 2.67
CA CYS A 256 0.42 5.46 1.50
C CYS A 256 0.47 6.38 0.26
N GLY A 257 0.46 7.70 0.47
CA GLY A 257 0.58 8.71 -0.57
C GLY A 257 1.82 8.55 -1.44
N PHE A 258 2.92 8.03 -0.91
CA PHE A 258 4.13 7.74 -1.69
C PHE A 258 3.81 6.80 -2.85
N CYS A 259 3.15 5.67 -2.58
CA CYS A 259 2.81 4.65 -3.59
C CYS A 259 1.52 4.95 -4.37
N HIS A 260 0.70 5.91 -3.92
CA HIS A 260 -0.66 6.09 -4.44
C HIS A 260 -0.95 7.45 -5.08
N VAL A 261 -0.17 8.49 -4.80
CA VAL A 261 -0.32 9.79 -5.45
C VAL A 261 0.44 9.80 -6.77
N GLY A 262 -0.25 10.23 -7.83
CA GLY A 262 0.35 10.44 -9.15
C GLY A 262 -0.42 11.48 -9.97
N PRO A 263 0.02 11.75 -11.21
CA PRO A 263 -0.69 12.63 -12.13
C PRO A 263 -2.15 12.20 -12.33
N ASN A 264 -3.07 13.13 -12.13
CA ASN A 264 -4.49 12.95 -12.38
C ASN A 264 -4.71 12.62 -13.87
N PRO A 265 -5.26 11.45 -14.23
CA PRO A 265 -5.41 11.08 -15.64
C PRO A 265 -6.27 12.06 -16.44
N SER A 266 -7.31 12.64 -15.83
CA SER A 266 -8.21 13.60 -16.49
C SER A 266 -7.75 15.06 -16.36
N ASN A 267 -6.69 15.34 -15.59
CA ASN A 267 -6.10 16.67 -15.47
C ASN A 267 -4.57 16.57 -15.23
N PRO A 268 -3.80 15.95 -16.14
CA PRO A 268 -2.39 15.74 -15.92
C PRO A 268 -1.65 17.09 -15.89
N PRO A 269 -0.52 17.19 -15.18
CA PRO A 269 0.28 18.41 -15.18
C PRO A 269 0.86 18.68 -16.57
N ALA A 270 0.99 19.96 -16.93
CA ALA A 270 1.67 20.36 -18.15
C ALA A 270 3.18 20.05 -18.08
N ASP A 271 3.75 20.19 -16.89
CA ASP A 271 5.11 19.77 -16.55
C ASP A 271 5.05 18.86 -15.31
N PRO A 272 5.33 17.54 -15.45
CA PRO A 272 5.24 16.61 -14.33
C PRO A 272 6.32 16.82 -13.25
N GLU A 273 7.37 17.60 -13.52
CA GLU A 273 8.37 17.99 -12.51
C GLU A 273 7.91 19.20 -11.67
N HIS A 274 6.89 19.93 -12.15
CA HIS A 274 6.29 21.09 -11.48
C HIS A 274 4.76 20.96 -11.42
N PRO A 275 4.22 19.91 -10.78
CA PRO A 275 2.79 19.74 -10.67
C PRO A 275 2.16 20.78 -9.74
N LYS A 276 0.86 21.03 -9.92
CA LYS A 276 0.01 21.65 -8.90
C LYS A 276 -0.83 20.59 -8.22
N TRP A 277 -1.38 20.89 -7.04
CA TRP A 277 -2.25 19.96 -6.31
C TRP A 277 -3.46 19.51 -7.13
N GLU A 278 -4.07 20.39 -7.93
CA GLU A 278 -5.17 20.07 -8.86
C GLU A 278 -4.80 19.07 -9.98
N ASN A 279 -3.49 18.90 -10.24
CA ASN A 279 -2.98 17.95 -11.23
C ASN A 279 -2.69 16.57 -10.64
N LEU A 280 -2.93 16.35 -9.35
CA LEU A 280 -2.62 15.10 -8.65
C LEU A 280 -3.90 14.38 -8.19
N ASN A 281 -3.84 13.04 -8.17
CA ASN A 281 -4.92 12.16 -7.73
C ASN A 281 -4.32 10.99 -6.94
N SER A 282 -4.97 10.60 -5.85
CA SER A 282 -4.50 9.57 -4.91
C SER A 282 -5.16 8.19 -5.10
N ASN A 283 -6.09 8.07 -6.06
CA ASN A 283 -6.82 6.84 -6.36
C ASN A 283 -6.15 5.90 -7.41
N PRO A 284 -5.54 6.41 -8.51
CA PRO A 284 -5.04 5.54 -9.59
C PRO A 284 -3.78 4.73 -9.24
N GLY A 285 -3.01 5.16 -8.23
CA GLY A 285 -1.71 4.59 -7.91
C GLY A 285 -0.53 5.33 -8.57
N ALA A 286 0.66 5.26 -7.97
CA ALA A 286 1.90 5.79 -8.54
C ALA A 286 2.48 4.86 -9.62
N GLN A 287 1.86 4.88 -10.81
CA GLN A 287 2.12 3.97 -11.93
C GLN A 287 3.50 4.15 -12.61
N TYR A 288 4.34 5.06 -12.12
CA TYR A 288 5.55 5.53 -12.81
C TYR A 288 6.84 5.26 -12.04
N PHE A 289 6.76 4.57 -10.90
CA PHE A 289 7.90 4.26 -10.04
C PHE A 289 8.99 3.45 -10.75
N TRP A 290 10.24 3.88 -10.58
CA TRP A 290 11.41 3.08 -10.89
C TRP A 290 12.01 2.54 -9.60
N VAL A 291 11.47 1.41 -9.14
CA VAL A 291 11.79 0.79 -7.84
C VAL A 291 13.28 0.53 -7.67
N ASP A 292 13.93 0.04 -8.70
CA ASP A 292 15.37 -0.20 -8.73
C ASP A 292 16.21 1.08 -8.59
N ARG A 293 15.64 2.26 -8.85
CA ARG A 293 16.30 3.55 -8.67
C ARG A 293 15.91 4.24 -7.37
N ILE A 294 14.69 3.99 -6.88
CA ILE A 294 14.18 4.53 -5.62
C ILE A 294 14.87 3.87 -4.43
N PHE A 295 15.01 2.54 -4.47
CA PHE A 295 15.53 1.74 -3.36
C PHE A 295 17.03 1.40 -3.46
N VAL A 296 17.67 1.72 -4.58
CA VAL A 296 19.13 1.62 -4.76
C VAL A 296 19.64 2.99 -5.19
N TRP A 297 20.01 3.83 -4.23
CA TRP A 297 20.37 5.24 -4.51
C TRP A 297 21.71 5.36 -5.25
N ASP A 298 22.64 4.41 -5.01
CA ASP A 298 23.93 4.28 -5.67
C ASP A 298 23.96 2.93 -6.40
N VAL A 299 23.88 2.97 -7.73
CA VAL A 299 23.63 1.79 -8.55
C VAL A 299 24.94 1.03 -8.80
N ASP A 300 25.06 -0.14 -8.19
CA ASP A 300 26.00 -1.19 -8.59
C ASP A 300 25.22 -2.29 -9.31
N GLU A 301 25.32 -2.31 -10.65
CA GLU A 301 24.64 -3.29 -11.49
C GLU A 301 25.10 -4.72 -11.25
N SER A 302 26.30 -4.92 -10.68
CA SER A 302 26.80 -6.26 -10.35
C SER A 302 26.20 -6.83 -9.06
N SER A 303 25.55 -5.98 -8.26
CA SER A 303 24.98 -6.37 -6.98
C SER A 303 23.71 -7.20 -7.13
N PHE A 304 23.56 -8.24 -6.29
CA PHE A 304 22.35 -9.06 -6.27
C PHE A 304 21.09 -8.23 -5.96
N ALA A 305 21.20 -7.26 -5.05
CA ALA A 305 20.08 -6.39 -4.69
C ALA A 305 19.57 -5.58 -5.88
N TYR A 306 20.48 -4.97 -6.66
CA TYR A 306 20.10 -4.28 -7.89
C TYR A 306 19.44 -5.26 -8.86
N GLN A 307 20.05 -6.41 -9.15
CA GLN A 307 19.51 -7.40 -10.09
C GLN A 307 18.11 -7.86 -9.69
N LEU A 308 17.84 -8.05 -8.39
CA LEU A 308 16.52 -8.39 -7.87
C LEU A 308 15.50 -7.28 -8.14
N PHE A 309 15.79 -6.03 -7.73
CA PHE A 309 14.86 -4.91 -7.95
C PHE A 309 14.67 -4.57 -9.43
N HIS A 310 15.72 -4.72 -10.24
CA HIS A 310 15.71 -4.44 -11.68
C HIS A 310 14.82 -5.40 -12.48
N THR A 311 14.40 -6.53 -11.89
CA THR A 311 13.35 -7.37 -12.47
C THR A 311 11.97 -6.68 -12.48
N SER A 312 11.79 -5.64 -11.67
CA SER A 312 10.56 -4.85 -11.62
C SER A 312 10.50 -3.91 -12.83
N ARG A 313 9.46 -4.03 -13.64
CA ARG A 313 9.18 -3.03 -14.67
C ARG A 313 8.71 -1.71 -14.03
N PRO A 314 8.88 -0.57 -14.73
CA PRO A 314 8.39 0.72 -14.23
C PRO A 314 6.92 0.63 -13.80
N GLY A 315 6.60 1.18 -12.63
CA GLY A 315 5.26 1.14 -12.03
C GLY A 315 4.88 -0.16 -11.31
N ALA A 316 5.78 -1.15 -11.25
CA ALA A 316 5.57 -2.39 -10.51
C ALA A 316 6.60 -2.53 -9.37
N LEU A 317 6.16 -3.11 -8.25
CA LEU A 317 6.96 -3.35 -7.05
C LEU A 317 6.59 -4.71 -6.46
N ASP A 318 7.57 -5.48 -6.02
CA ASP A 318 7.29 -6.60 -5.12
C ASP A 318 7.20 -6.07 -3.69
N THR A 319 5.98 -5.85 -3.20
CA THR A 319 5.76 -5.34 -1.84
C THR A 319 6.17 -6.33 -0.74
N SER A 320 6.39 -7.60 -1.08
CA SER A 320 6.86 -8.61 -0.12
C SER A 320 8.36 -8.49 0.15
N PHE A 321 9.13 -7.70 -0.60
CA PHE A 321 10.60 -7.66 -0.49
C PHE A 321 11.14 -7.45 0.93
N VAL A 322 10.41 -6.73 1.79
CA VAL A 322 10.76 -6.60 3.22
C VAL A 322 10.50 -7.93 3.93
N SER A 323 9.30 -8.49 3.82
CA SER A 323 8.89 -9.80 4.39
C SER A 323 8.86 -10.88 3.30
N THR A 324 10.02 -11.19 2.73
CA THR A 324 10.12 -11.98 1.50
C THR A 324 9.60 -13.41 1.66
N ASP A 325 8.62 -13.80 0.84
CA ASP A 325 8.17 -15.18 0.70
C ASP A 325 9.03 -15.98 -0.32
N TYR A 326 10.21 -15.46 -0.67
CA TYR A 326 11.15 -15.98 -1.65
C TYR A 326 10.60 -16.10 -3.07
N MET A 327 9.48 -15.46 -3.37
CA MET A 327 8.95 -15.35 -4.72
C MET A 327 9.10 -13.92 -5.20
N ASN A 328 10.02 -13.70 -6.13
CA ASN A 328 10.13 -12.42 -6.81
C ASN A 328 8.88 -12.16 -7.68
N ASN A 329 8.04 -11.23 -7.24
CA ASN A 329 6.69 -11.08 -7.75
C ASN A 329 6.29 -9.61 -7.91
N PRO A 330 6.99 -8.85 -8.77
CA PRO A 330 6.72 -7.44 -8.94
C PRO A 330 5.31 -7.22 -9.46
N ARG A 331 4.59 -6.31 -8.81
CA ARG A 331 3.17 -6.06 -9.02
C ARG A 331 2.90 -4.57 -9.16
N THR A 332 2.06 -4.20 -10.14
CA THR A 332 1.48 -2.84 -10.24
C THR A 332 0.80 -2.41 -8.94
N MET A 333 0.87 -1.11 -8.62
CA MET A 333 0.10 -0.52 -7.54
C MET A 333 -1.40 -0.66 -7.82
N ASN A 334 -2.18 -1.05 -6.81
CA ASN A 334 -3.61 -1.24 -6.99
C ASN A 334 -4.30 0.13 -7.08
N ALA A 335 -5.04 0.36 -8.16
CA ALA A 335 -5.96 1.47 -8.24
C ALA A 335 -7.19 1.22 -7.36
N VAL A 336 -7.62 2.25 -6.62
CA VAL A 336 -8.84 2.22 -5.82
C VAL A 336 -9.92 2.96 -6.62
N TYR A 337 -10.81 2.21 -7.26
CA TYR A 337 -11.95 2.76 -7.99
C TYR A 337 -13.25 2.07 -7.58
N ASN A 338 -14.33 2.85 -7.54
CA ASN A 338 -15.70 2.43 -7.30
C ASN A 338 -15.86 1.55 -6.06
N LEU A 339 -15.24 1.94 -4.93
CA LEU A 339 -15.30 1.18 -3.68
C LEU A 339 -16.74 0.82 -3.30
N GLY A 340 -17.66 1.77 -3.42
CA GLY A 340 -19.08 1.55 -3.13
C GLY A 340 -19.74 0.46 -4.00
N ALA A 341 -19.46 0.44 -5.31
CA ALA A 341 -19.98 -0.59 -6.21
C ALA A 341 -19.34 -1.96 -5.94
N ARG A 342 -18.05 -2.01 -5.60
CA ARG A 342 -17.36 -3.24 -5.17
C ARG A 342 -17.97 -3.80 -3.89
N MET A 343 -18.24 -2.93 -2.91
CA MET A 343 -18.93 -3.32 -1.68
C MET A 343 -20.34 -3.83 -1.99
N ALA A 344 -21.13 -3.14 -2.81
CA ALA A 344 -22.45 -3.64 -3.20
C ALA A 344 -22.38 -5.03 -3.87
N LEU A 345 -21.40 -5.25 -4.75
CA LEU A 345 -21.19 -6.55 -5.40
C LEU A 345 -20.71 -7.63 -4.42
N ALA A 346 -19.89 -7.28 -3.42
CA ALA A 346 -19.43 -8.23 -2.41
C ALA A 346 -20.60 -8.95 -1.71
N LYS A 347 -21.71 -8.24 -1.45
CA LYS A 347 -22.94 -8.83 -0.88
C LYS A 347 -23.67 -9.80 -1.81
N ARG A 348 -23.39 -9.74 -3.11
CA ARG A 348 -23.95 -10.62 -4.13
C ARG A 348 -23.13 -11.90 -4.31
N TRP A 349 -21.87 -11.87 -3.90
CA TRP A 349 -20.97 -13.02 -3.89
C TRP A 349 -21.00 -13.74 -2.54
N GLY A 350 -20.22 -14.84 -2.45
CA GLY A 350 -20.05 -15.59 -1.22
C GLY A 350 -19.41 -14.77 -0.10
N LYS A 351 -19.80 -15.09 1.13
CA LYS A 351 -19.30 -14.52 2.39
C LYS A 351 -18.04 -15.25 2.87
N GLU A 352 -17.21 -14.56 3.66
CA GLU A 352 -16.04 -15.16 4.30
C GLU A 352 -16.32 -15.37 5.79
N GLU A 353 -15.73 -16.41 6.37
CA GLU A 353 -15.73 -16.69 7.81
C GLU A 353 -14.34 -16.42 8.38
N LEU A 354 -14.31 -15.75 9.52
CA LEU A 354 -13.11 -15.44 10.28
C LEU A 354 -12.89 -16.47 11.40
N ALA A 355 -11.63 -16.75 11.72
CA ALA A 355 -11.24 -17.60 12.84
C ALA A 355 -9.94 -17.13 13.51
N GLY A 356 -9.76 -17.53 14.78
CA GLY A 356 -8.51 -17.28 15.51
C GLY A 356 -8.11 -15.80 15.54
N GLY A 357 -6.86 -15.50 15.14
CA GLY A 357 -6.30 -14.15 15.15
C GLY A 357 -7.02 -13.16 14.22
N GLU A 358 -7.70 -13.66 13.18
CA GLU A 358 -8.46 -12.88 12.21
C GLU A 358 -9.66 -12.16 12.85
N LEU A 359 -10.23 -12.73 13.93
CA LEU A 359 -11.35 -12.15 14.67
C LEU A 359 -10.99 -10.85 15.41
N ASN A 360 -9.69 -10.54 15.52
CA ASN A 360 -9.22 -9.31 16.14
C ASN A 360 -9.25 -8.11 15.17
N ASN A 361 -9.59 -8.30 13.90
CA ASN A 361 -9.81 -7.17 13.00
C ASN A 361 -11.04 -6.39 13.45
N GLU A 362 -10.90 -5.08 13.58
CA GLU A 362 -12.05 -4.22 13.76
C GLU A 362 -12.85 -4.08 12.46
N HIS A 363 -14.14 -3.77 12.62
CA HIS A 363 -15.08 -3.63 11.52
C HIS A 363 -15.78 -2.26 11.57
N LEU A 364 -16.27 -1.79 10.41
CA LEU A 364 -16.96 -0.50 10.30
C LEU A 364 -18.13 -0.37 11.27
N ASN A 365 -18.74 -1.49 11.69
CA ASN A 365 -19.81 -1.56 12.69
C ASN A 365 -19.50 -0.80 13.98
N LYS A 366 -18.23 -0.69 14.38
CA LYS A 366 -17.80 0.03 15.58
C LYS A 366 -17.76 1.55 15.39
N TYR A 367 -17.58 2.02 14.15
CA TYR A 367 -17.21 3.41 13.86
C TYR A 367 -18.29 4.22 13.14
N VAL A 368 -19.34 3.56 12.64
CA VAL A 368 -20.46 4.22 11.97
C VAL A 368 -21.73 4.13 12.84
N PRO A 369 -22.71 5.05 12.66
CA PRO A 369 -23.97 4.98 13.40
C PRO A 369 -24.65 3.61 13.26
N PRO A 370 -25.22 3.04 14.34
CA PRO A 370 -26.00 1.81 14.26
C PRO A 370 -27.08 1.88 13.18
N GLY A 371 -27.25 0.80 12.42
CA GLY A 371 -28.20 0.73 11.31
C GLY A 371 -27.72 1.35 9.99
N SER A 372 -26.55 1.99 9.95
CA SER A 372 -25.93 2.44 8.69
C SER A 372 -25.73 1.25 7.75
N PRO A 373 -25.93 1.38 6.42
CA PRO A 373 -25.66 0.32 5.44
C PRO A 373 -24.26 -0.29 5.54
N LEU A 374 -23.25 0.48 5.98
CA LEU A 374 -21.89 -0.04 6.22
C LEU A 374 -21.81 -1.12 7.30
N THR A 375 -22.76 -1.18 8.24
CA THR A 375 -22.81 -2.21 9.30
C THR A 375 -23.16 -3.60 8.74
N GLN A 376 -23.70 -3.68 7.52
CA GLN A 376 -24.13 -4.94 6.90
C GLN A 376 -22.97 -5.77 6.33
N PHE A 377 -21.74 -5.23 6.34
CA PHE A 377 -20.56 -5.89 5.78
C PHE A 377 -19.83 -6.78 6.78
N TYR A 378 -20.24 -6.77 8.04
CA TYR A 378 -19.82 -7.73 9.05
C TYR A 378 -21.02 -8.14 9.90
N GLN A 379 -21.14 -9.44 10.13
CA GLN A 379 -22.12 -10.03 11.01
C GLN A 379 -21.39 -10.88 12.06
N ALA A 380 -21.56 -10.49 13.32
CA ALA A 380 -21.06 -11.26 14.45
C ALA A 380 -21.63 -12.70 14.43
N PRO A 381 -20.84 -13.70 14.86
CA PRO A 381 -19.53 -13.55 15.49
C PRO A 381 -18.35 -13.41 14.50
N ASN A 382 -18.49 -13.83 13.25
CA ASN A 382 -17.32 -14.06 12.39
C ASN A 382 -17.56 -13.98 10.88
N THR A 383 -18.72 -13.51 10.42
CA THR A 383 -19.05 -13.47 8.99
C THR A 383 -18.75 -12.09 8.41
N VAL A 384 -18.06 -12.03 7.27
CA VAL A 384 -17.69 -10.77 6.61
C VAL A 384 -17.91 -10.81 5.10
N TRP A 385 -18.22 -9.66 4.51
CA TRP A 385 -18.28 -9.45 3.06
C TRP A 385 -17.15 -8.53 2.63
N THR A 386 -16.33 -9.00 1.69
CA THR A 386 -15.11 -8.30 1.27
C THR A 386 -15.16 -7.90 -0.21
N PRO A 387 -14.68 -6.69 -0.57
CA PRO A 387 -14.48 -6.30 -1.96
C PRO A 387 -13.28 -6.99 -2.65
N ARG A 388 -12.42 -7.71 -1.92
CA ARG A 388 -11.25 -8.47 -2.46
C ARG A 388 -10.36 -7.64 -3.39
N VAL A 389 -9.92 -6.46 -2.96
CA VAL A 389 -9.14 -5.51 -3.79
C VAL A 389 -7.72 -6.00 -4.04
N LEU A 390 -7.11 -6.84 -3.21
CA LEU A 390 -5.79 -7.39 -3.50
C LEU A 390 -5.83 -8.38 -4.66
N LYS A 391 -4.69 -8.58 -5.33
CA LYS A 391 -4.66 -9.27 -6.64
C LYS A 391 -5.03 -10.75 -6.57
N ASP A 392 -4.85 -11.38 -5.42
CA ASP A 392 -5.25 -12.75 -5.10
C ASP A 392 -6.56 -12.81 -4.30
N GLY A 393 -7.14 -11.65 -3.95
CA GLY A 393 -8.31 -11.54 -3.09
C GLY A 393 -8.07 -12.02 -1.66
N SER A 394 -6.81 -11.93 -1.18
CA SER A 394 -6.41 -12.33 0.18
C SER A 394 -6.89 -11.36 1.27
N ASP A 395 -7.20 -10.10 0.93
CA ASP A 395 -7.80 -9.09 1.80
C ASP A 395 -9.27 -9.39 2.14
N SER A 396 -9.46 -10.52 2.81
CA SER A 396 -10.75 -11.17 3.00
C SER A 396 -11.31 -11.02 4.41
N VAL A 397 -10.75 -10.09 5.20
CA VAL A 397 -11.17 -9.77 6.58
C VAL A 397 -12.11 -8.57 6.67
N GLY A 398 -12.65 -8.11 5.54
CA GLY A 398 -13.50 -6.92 5.43
C GLY A 398 -12.72 -5.65 5.09
N ALA A 399 -13.45 -4.60 4.69
CA ALA A 399 -12.85 -3.37 4.17
C ALA A 399 -11.92 -2.67 5.16
N LEU A 400 -12.27 -2.63 6.45
CA LEU A 400 -11.47 -1.94 7.46
C LEU A 400 -10.15 -2.67 7.77
N GLY A 401 -10.20 -3.98 8.01
CA GLY A 401 -9.01 -4.81 8.20
C GLY A 401 -8.08 -4.81 6.97
N ALA A 402 -8.65 -4.84 5.77
CA ALA A 402 -7.90 -4.71 4.52
C ALA A 402 -7.14 -3.37 4.43
N LEU A 403 -7.78 -2.24 4.77
CA LEU A 403 -7.14 -0.92 4.78
C LEU A 403 -6.08 -0.80 5.89
N ASN A 404 -6.34 -1.29 7.09
CA ASN A 404 -5.38 -1.27 8.20
C ASN A 404 -4.07 -1.98 7.84
N ARG A 405 -4.16 -3.13 7.14
CA ARG A 405 -2.99 -3.88 6.69
C ARG A 405 -2.04 -3.04 5.83
N VAL A 406 -2.56 -2.12 5.00
CA VAL A 406 -1.73 -1.30 4.10
C VAL A 406 -0.71 -0.47 4.88
N PHE A 407 -1.09 0.03 6.06
CA PHE A 407 -0.17 0.78 6.93
C PHE A 407 0.91 -0.13 7.55
N VAL A 408 0.58 -1.39 7.87
CA VAL A 408 1.56 -2.38 8.34
C VAL A 408 2.54 -2.73 7.22
N ASN A 409 2.06 -2.88 5.98
CA ASN A 409 2.92 -3.15 4.81
C ASN A 409 3.98 -2.06 4.58
N ILE A 410 3.73 -0.81 4.98
CA ILE A 410 4.70 0.30 4.89
C ILE A 410 5.48 0.53 6.19
N GLY A 411 5.25 -0.28 7.24
CA GLY A 411 6.06 -0.32 8.45
C GLY A 411 5.41 0.16 9.74
N LEU A 412 4.09 0.30 9.79
CA LEU A 412 3.39 0.54 11.06
C LEU A 412 3.74 -0.56 12.07
N PHE A 413 4.17 -0.14 13.27
CA PHE A 413 4.64 -1.02 14.34
C PHE A 413 5.78 -1.98 13.92
N SER A 414 6.74 -1.43 13.18
CA SER A 414 7.96 -2.12 12.72
C SER A 414 8.77 -2.82 13.81
N GLU A 415 8.64 -2.34 15.05
CA GLU A 415 9.24 -2.86 16.27
C GLU A 415 8.89 -4.33 16.48
N GLU A 416 7.60 -4.67 16.36
CA GLU A 416 7.13 -6.05 16.45
C GLU A 416 7.25 -6.75 15.11
N TRP A 417 6.92 -6.08 14.00
CA TRP A 417 6.90 -6.71 12.67
C TRP A 417 8.25 -7.38 12.32
N LEU A 418 9.37 -6.71 12.60
CA LEU A 418 10.72 -7.21 12.30
C LEU A 418 11.19 -8.35 13.22
N GLU A 419 10.42 -8.72 14.25
CA GLU A 419 10.71 -9.89 15.10
C GLU A 419 10.27 -11.21 14.46
N HIS A 420 9.41 -11.15 13.43
CA HIS A 420 8.78 -12.32 12.82
C HIS A 420 9.51 -12.87 11.60
N PHE A 421 10.48 -12.14 11.04
CA PHE A 421 11.26 -12.53 9.87
C PHE A 421 12.59 -11.76 9.78
N ARG A 422 13.49 -12.25 8.93
CA ARG A 422 14.71 -11.51 8.53
C ARG A 422 14.45 -10.72 7.25
N PRO A 423 14.54 -9.38 7.26
CA PRO A 423 14.24 -8.59 6.08
C PRO A 423 15.23 -8.84 4.93
N PHE A 424 14.77 -8.66 3.69
CA PHE A 424 15.50 -8.81 2.42
C PHE A 424 16.00 -10.21 2.07
N VAL A 425 16.66 -10.91 3.00
CA VAL A 425 17.33 -12.19 2.75
C VAL A 425 16.45 -13.38 3.18
N GLY A 426 15.57 -13.20 4.17
CA GLY A 426 14.81 -14.28 4.76
C GLY A 426 15.71 -15.33 5.46
N GLY A 427 15.45 -16.61 5.22
CA GLY A 427 16.09 -17.78 5.83
C GLY A 427 15.53 -18.20 7.20
N THR A 428 14.49 -17.52 7.70
CA THR A 428 13.82 -17.83 8.98
C THR A 428 12.36 -18.17 8.72
N LYS A 429 11.79 -19.11 9.48
CA LYS A 429 10.37 -19.40 9.39
C LYS A 429 9.58 -18.17 9.85
N PHE A 430 8.63 -17.75 9.03
CA PHE A 430 7.78 -16.61 9.35
C PHE A 430 6.81 -16.98 10.47
N THR A 431 6.40 -15.97 11.22
CA THR A 431 5.31 -16.06 12.20
C THR A 431 4.34 -14.89 11.98
N PRO A 432 3.08 -15.01 12.41
CA PRO A 432 2.08 -13.97 12.18
C PRO A 432 2.41 -12.64 12.86
N PHE A 433 2.13 -11.52 12.18
CA PHE A 433 1.91 -10.26 12.86
C PHE A 433 0.55 -10.33 13.59
N GLU A 434 0.60 -10.56 14.90
CA GLU A 434 -0.61 -10.74 15.70
C GLU A 434 -1.27 -9.39 16.02
N ILE A 435 -2.48 -9.16 15.50
CA ILE A 435 -3.30 -7.97 15.84
C ILE A 435 -3.53 -7.86 17.36
N ALA A 436 -3.66 -8.97 18.09
CA ALA A 436 -3.79 -8.96 19.55
C ALA A 436 -2.54 -8.38 20.26
N VAL A 437 -1.35 -8.61 19.70
CA VAL A 437 -0.10 -7.98 20.16
C VAL A 437 -0.12 -6.49 19.82
N ALA A 438 -0.48 -6.13 18.58
CA ALA A 438 -0.57 -4.73 18.14
C ALA A 438 -1.54 -3.91 19.02
N ASN A 439 -2.72 -4.45 19.33
CA ASN A 439 -3.71 -3.83 20.22
C ASN A 439 -3.15 -3.57 21.64
N ARG A 440 -2.33 -4.50 22.15
CA ARG A 440 -1.76 -4.40 23.49
C ARG A 440 -0.53 -3.50 23.55
N ASN A 441 0.31 -3.51 22.51
CA ASN A 441 1.68 -3.01 22.56
C ASN A 441 1.99 -1.82 21.63
N SER A 442 1.04 -1.39 20.80
CA SER A 442 1.27 -0.24 19.91
C SER A 442 0.19 0.84 20.02
N SER A 443 0.62 2.05 20.38
CA SER A 443 -0.20 3.26 20.30
C SER A 443 -0.38 3.71 18.86
N TYR A 444 0.63 3.54 18.00
CA TYR A 444 0.51 3.87 16.57
C TYR A 444 -0.51 2.98 15.85
N TRP A 445 -0.55 1.68 16.16
CA TRP A 445 -1.55 0.75 15.61
C TRP A 445 -2.97 1.20 15.96
N LYS A 446 -3.25 1.39 17.26
CA LYS A 446 -4.56 1.84 17.74
C LYS A 446 -4.97 3.19 17.17
N ALA A 447 -4.02 4.14 17.09
CA ALA A 447 -4.27 5.43 16.47
C ALA A 447 -4.62 5.27 14.98
N THR A 448 -3.89 4.43 14.24
CA THR A 448 -4.18 4.16 12.83
C THR A 448 -5.55 3.52 12.66
N GLU A 449 -5.86 2.45 13.40
CA GLU A 449 -7.14 1.74 13.32
C GLU A 449 -8.34 2.67 13.63
N SER A 450 -8.17 3.63 14.54
CA SER A 450 -9.20 4.64 14.85
C SER A 450 -9.44 5.66 13.72
N GLN A 451 -8.45 5.87 12.85
CA GLN A 451 -8.47 6.85 11.75
C GLN A 451 -8.83 6.23 10.39
N THR A 452 -8.65 4.92 10.22
CA THR A 452 -8.95 4.22 8.95
C THR A 452 -10.42 4.26 8.52
N PRO A 453 -11.45 4.35 9.40
CA PRO A 453 -12.83 4.56 8.97
C PRO A 453 -13.00 5.80 8.10
N ASP A 454 -12.30 6.90 8.42
CA ASP A 454 -12.31 8.12 7.62
C ASP A 454 -11.65 7.91 6.25
N VAL A 455 -10.63 7.06 6.15
CA VAL A 455 -10.03 6.65 4.86
C VAL A 455 -11.04 5.89 4.00
N ALA A 456 -11.83 5.00 4.60
CA ALA A 456 -12.89 4.30 3.89
C ALA A 456 -13.97 5.27 3.37
N LEU A 457 -14.39 6.24 4.20
CA LEU A 457 -15.33 7.28 3.79
C LEU A 457 -14.75 8.19 2.70
N PHE A 458 -13.48 8.57 2.80
CA PHE A 458 -12.77 9.28 1.74
C PHE A 458 -12.88 8.52 0.41
N PHE A 459 -12.52 7.24 0.36
CA PHE A 459 -12.62 6.48 -0.89
C PHE A 459 -14.07 6.31 -1.38
N LEU A 460 -15.05 6.15 -0.50
CA LEU A 460 -16.47 6.11 -0.90
C LEU A 460 -16.92 7.41 -1.55
N ALA A 461 -16.36 8.55 -1.15
CA ALA A 461 -16.64 9.85 -1.73
C ALA A 461 -15.83 10.15 -3.02
N THR A 462 -14.56 9.72 -3.08
CA THR A 462 -13.60 10.26 -4.05
C THR A 462 -13.11 9.28 -5.10
N ALA A 463 -13.18 7.96 -4.85
CA ALA A 463 -12.63 6.91 -5.71
C ALA A 463 -13.47 6.66 -6.98
N ARG A 464 -13.78 7.74 -7.70
CA ARG A 464 -14.56 7.72 -8.94
C ARG A 464 -13.70 7.32 -10.14
N PRO A 465 -14.32 6.85 -11.24
CA PRO A 465 -13.59 6.49 -12.45
C PRO A 465 -13.04 7.71 -13.19
N ASP A 466 -11.89 7.54 -13.82
CA ASP A 466 -11.29 8.51 -14.75
C ASP A 466 -11.67 8.14 -16.18
N TYR A 467 -12.63 8.87 -16.77
CA TYR A 467 -13.07 8.62 -18.14
C TYR A 467 -12.20 9.37 -19.15
N LEU A 468 -11.78 8.68 -20.22
CA LEU A 468 -10.97 9.27 -21.29
C LEU A 468 -11.66 10.48 -21.95
N LYS A 469 -12.98 10.45 -22.11
CA LYS A 469 -13.76 11.58 -22.68
C LYS A 469 -13.63 12.90 -21.89
N ASP A 470 -13.24 12.81 -20.62
CA ASP A 470 -13.12 13.95 -19.71
C ASP A 470 -11.64 14.42 -19.60
N ALA A 471 -10.71 13.71 -20.24
CA ALA A 471 -9.30 14.09 -20.28
C ALA A 471 -8.99 15.06 -21.44
N PRO A 472 -7.96 15.92 -21.34
CA PRO A 472 -7.55 16.82 -22.42
C PRO A 472 -7.28 16.08 -23.74
N GLY A 473 -7.98 16.44 -24.81
CA GLY A 473 -7.87 15.77 -26.11
C GLY A 473 -8.44 14.33 -26.17
N GLY A 474 -8.89 13.78 -25.04
CA GLY A 474 -9.27 12.38 -24.92
C GLY A 474 -10.44 11.95 -25.80
N ARG A 475 -11.35 12.88 -26.13
CA ARG A 475 -12.46 12.63 -27.07
C ARG A 475 -12.00 12.25 -28.47
N GLY A 476 -10.80 12.68 -28.90
CA GLY A 476 -10.24 12.34 -30.19
C GLY A 476 -9.86 10.86 -30.34
N TYR A 477 -9.75 10.13 -29.23
CA TYR A 477 -9.46 8.69 -29.20
C TYR A 477 -10.72 7.82 -29.15
N LEU A 478 -11.92 8.41 -29.08
CA LEU A 478 -13.16 7.69 -28.92
C LEU A 478 -13.92 7.63 -30.25
N SER A 479 -14.31 6.42 -30.66
CA SER A 479 -15.23 6.23 -31.79
C SER A 479 -16.63 6.77 -31.45
N SER A 480 -17.26 7.44 -32.40
CA SER A 480 -18.67 7.85 -32.35
C SER A 480 -19.57 6.93 -33.18
N ASP A 481 -19.01 5.91 -33.84
CA ASP A 481 -19.77 4.95 -34.63
C ASP A 481 -20.58 4.03 -33.70
N LYS A 482 -21.89 4.26 -33.66
CA LYS A 482 -22.80 3.45 -32.85
C LYS A 482 -22.77 1.97 -33.21
N GLY A 483 -22.64 1.63 -34.49
CA GLY A 483 -22.59 0.24 -34.96
C GLY A 483 -21.33 -0.48 -34.47
N GLU A 484 -20.19 0.20 -34.52
CA GLU A 484 -18.92 -0.30 -33.97
C GLU A 484 -19.02 -0.48 -32.45
N LEU A 485 -19.53 0.53 -31.73
CA LEU A 485 -19.69 0.49 -30.28
C LEU A 485 -20.67 -0.61 -29.83
N ASP A 486 -21.81 -0.75 -30.50
CA ASP A 486 -22.79 -1.79 -30.19
C ASP A 486 -22.23 -3.19 -30.51
N ARG A 487 -21.44 -3.34 -31.59
CA ARG A 487 -20.70 -4.58 -31.87
C ARG A 487 -19.69 -4.88 -30.76
N GLY A 488 -18.94 -3.89 -30.29
CA GLY A 488 -18.00 -4.01 -29.18
C GLY A 488 -18.69 -4.47 -27.89
N LYS A 489 -19.86 -3.90 -27.55
CA LYS A 489 -20.67 -4.32 -26.40
C LYS A 489 -21.12 -5.77 -26.49
N VAL A 490 -21.52 -6.24 -27.67
CA VAL A 490 -21.89 -7.65 -27.91
C VAL A 490 -20.68 -8.58 -27.72
N VAL A 491 -19.52 -8.24 -28.31
CA VAL A 491 -18.29 -9.03 -28.14
C VAL A 491 -17.90 -9.09 -26.66
N PHE A 492 -17.95 -7.96 -25.96
CA PHE A 492 -17.67 -7.89 -24.54
C PHE A 492 -18.62 -8.77 -23.72
N ALA A 493 -19.94 -8.69 -23.97
CA ALA A 493 -20.95 -9.48 -23.28
C ALA A 493 -20.72 -11.00 -23.44
N GLU A 494 -20.38 -11.44 -24.65
CA GLU A 494 -20.25 -12.87 -24.95
C GLU A 494 -18.90 -13.48 -24.55
N ARG A 495 -17.84 -12.66 -24.51
CA ARG A 495 -16.45 -13.14 -24.38
C ARG A 495 -15.75 -12.67 -23.11
N CYS A 496 -16.07 -11.48 -22.60
CA CYS A 496 -15.30 -10.83 -21.53
C CYS A 496 -16.09 -10.69 -20.22
N ALA A 497 -17.39 -10.42 -20.30
CA ALA A 497 -18.21 -9.98 -19.17
C ALA A 497 -18.25 -10.96 -17.99
N ARG A 498 -18.11 -12.27 -18.24
CA ARG A 498 -18.06 -13.31 -17.18
C ARG A 498 -16.92 -13.12 -16.16
N CYS A 499 -15.84 -12.45 -16.54
CA CYS A 499 -14.73 -12.14 -15.63
C CYS A 499 -14.67 -10.63 -15.35
N HIS A 500 -15.03 -9.83 -16.35
CA HIS A 500 -14.83 -8.38 -16.37
C HIS A 500 -16.12 -7.57 -16.26
N SER A 501 -17.19 -8.08 -15.65
CA SER A 501 -18.40 -7.28 -15.40
C SER A 501 -18.87 -7.41 -13.96
N SER A 502 -19.16 -6.27 -13.36
CA SER A 502 -19.80 -6.15 -12.05
C SER A 502 -21.32 -6.10 -12.17
N LYS A 503 -21.83 -5.95 -13.40
CA LYS A 503 -23.25 -6.11 -13.74
C LYS A 503 -23.43 -7.42 -14.49
N LEU A 504 -24.04 -8.42 -13.85
CA LEU A 504 -24.26 -9.75 -14.40
C LEU A 504 -25.75 -10.14 -14.30
N PRO A 505 -26.23 -11.11 -15.11
CA PRO A 505 -27.56 -11.70 -14.93
C PRO A 505 -27.72 -12.28 -13.51
N GLU A 506 -28.91 -12.20 -12.93
CA GLU A 506 -29.20 -12.65 -11.55
C GLU A 506 -28.76 -14.10 -11.28
N GLU A 507 -28.94 -14.98 -12.26
CA GLU A 507 -28.53 -16.39 -12.21
C GLU A 507 -27.02 -16.57 -11.94
N ALA A 508 -26.18 -15.65 -12.42
CA ALA A 508 -24.73 -15.71 -12.24
C ALA A 508 -24.31 -15.75 -10.76
N PHE A 509 -25.09 -15.10 -9.89
CA PHE A 509 -24.78 -14.99 -8.47
C PHE A 509 -25.19 -16.23 -7.67
N ARG A 510 -26.14 -17.03 -8.18
CA ARG A 510 -26.67 -18.21 -7.47
C ARG A 510 -25.60 -19.28 -7.22
N PHE A 511 -24.62 -19.37 -8.10
CA PHE A 511 -23.50 -20.32 -7.99
C PHE A 511 -22.63 -20.12 -6.74
N PHE A 512 -22.66 -18.94 -6.10
CA PHE A 512 -21.82 -18.63 -4.94
C PHE A 512 -22.62 -18.35 -3.66
N GLN A 513 -23.91 -18.66 -3.63
CA GLN A 513 -24.77 -18.43 -2.46
C GLN A 513 -24.57 -19.49 -1.36
N ASP A 514 -24.16 -20.70 -1.74
CA ASP A 514 -23.74 -21.73 -0.77
C ASP A 514 -22.46 -21.26 -0.06
N PRO A 515 -22.43 -21.19 1.28
CA PRO A 515 -21.24 -20.75 2.03
C PRO A 515 -19.98 -21.54 1.70
N SER A 516 -20.10 -22.83 1.35
CA SER A 516 -18.95 -23.66 0.96
C SER A 516 -18.28 -23.18 -0.33
N CYS A 517 -18.99 -22.44 -1.20
CA CYS A 517 -18.50 -21.92 -2.47
C CYS A 517 -17.53 -20.74 -2.33
N ALA A 518 -17.30 -20.21 -1.13
CA ALA A 518 -16.25 -19.23 -0.88
C ALA A 518 -14.90 -19.88 -0.47
N GLY A 519 -14.95 -21.13 0.02
CA GLY A 519 -13.82 -21.87 0.58
C GLY A 519 -13.58 -23.24 -0.08
N GLY A 520 -13.61 -24.32 0.69
CA GLY A 520 -13.24 -25.66 0.22
C GLY A 520 -13.98 -26.19 -1.02
N ASN A 521 -15.21 -25.72 -1.30
CA ASN A 521 -15.99 -26.11 -2.49
C ASN A 521 -15.88 -25.11 -3.66
N TYR A 522 -15.01 -24.09 -3.54
CA TYR A 522 -14.90 -22.99 -4.50
C TYR A 522 -14.76 -23.45 -5.95
N LEU A 523 -13.87 -24.41 -6.23
CA LEU A 523 -13.62 -24.86 -7.60
C LEU A 523 -14.81 -25.53 -8.26
N LYS A 524 -15.64 -26.25 -7.50
CA LYS A 524 -16.87 -26.83 -8.04
C LYS A 524 -17.81 -25.71 -8.48
N CYS A 525 -18.05 -24.74 -7.60
CA CYS A 525 -18.95 -23.62 -7.86
C CYS A 525 -18.43 -22.72 -9.00
N TRP A 526 -17.12 -22.48 -9.03
CA TRP A 526 -16.45 -21.81 -10.13
C TRP A 526 -16.64 -22.54 -11.47
N ASN A 527 -16.48 -23.87 -11.50
CA ASN A 527 -16.67 -24.66 -12.71
C ASN A 527 -18.12 -24.66 -13.19
N ASP A 528 -19.08 -24.72 -12.28
CA ASP A 528 -20.52 -24.64 -12.58
C ASP A 528 -20.86 -23.25 -13.16
N TYR A 529 -20.38 -22.18 -12.52
CA TYR A 529 -20.47 -20.80 -13.02
C TYR A 529 -19.82 -20.66 -14.42
N TRP A 530 -18.62 -21.18 -14.59
CA TRP A 530 -17.87 -21.12 -15.84
C TRP A 530 -18.59 -21.88 -16.97
N ALA A 531 -19.18 -23.04 -16.67
CA ALA A 531 -20.00 -23.80 -17.60
C ALA A 531 -21.25 -23.02 -18.01
N TYR A 532 -22.00 -22.49 -17.04
CA TYR A 532 -23.19 -21.68 -17.28
C TYR A 532 -22.91 -20.46 -18.18
N THR A 533 -21.84 -19.71 -17.88
CA THR A 533 -21.50 -18.49 -18.63
C THR A 533 -21.10 -18.75 -20.10
N LYS A 534 -20.78 -20.00 -20.48
CA LYS A 534 -20.58 -20.39 -21.89
C LYS A 534 -21.89 -20.55 -22.67
N GLY A 535 -23.00 -20.80 -21.99
CA GLY A 535 -24.31 -21.06 -22.60
C GLY A 535 -24.94 -19.84 -23.27
N SER A 536 -25.86 -20.10 -24.20
CA SER A 536 -26.62 -19.06 -24.91
C SER A 536 -27.49 -18.23 -23.97
N GLY A 537 -28.08 -18.84 -22.94
CA GLY A 537 -28.92 -18.14 -21.95
C GLY A 537 -28.19 -17.01 -21.22
N PHE A 538 -26.97 -17.28 -20.76
CA PHE A 538 -26.11 -16.24 -20.17
C PHE A 538 -25.79 -15.17 -21.21
N LYS A 539 -25.30 -15.55 -22.40
CA LYS A 539 -24.89 -14.61 -23.45
C LYS A 539 -26.03 -13.67 -23.87
N MET A 540 -27.23 -14.20 -24.11
CA MET A 540 -28.40 -13.39 -24.47
C MET A 540 -28.76 -12.39 -23.36
N SER A 541 -28.78 -12.83 -22.11
CA SER A 541 -29.10 -11.97 -20.96
C SER A 541 -28.02 -10.91 -20.75
N MET A 542 -26.76 -11.30 -20.84
CA MET A 542 -25.61 -10.40 -20.67
C MET A 542 -25.54 -9.38 -21.81
N THR A 543 -25.83 -9.76 -23.05
CA THR A 543 -25.89 -8.84 -24.19
C THR A 543 -26.97 -7.78 -23.97
N ARG A 544 -28.15 -8.15 -23.46
CA ARG A 544 -29.20 -7.18 -23.09
C ARG A 544 -28.70 -6.20 -22.02
N ILE A 545 -28.01 -6.69 -20.99
CA ILE A 545 -27.43 -5.86 -19.93
C ILE A 545 -26.34 -4.92 -20.49
N ALA A 546 -25.45 -5.42 -21.34
CA ALA A 546 -24.34 -4.66 -21.89
C ALA A 546 -24.78 -3.57 -22.89
N LEU A 547 -25.90 -3.79 -23.59
CA LEU A 547 -26.47 -2.82 -24.53
C LEU A 547 -27.23 -1.69 -23.83
N ALA A 548 -27.57 -1.81 -22.55
CA ALA A 548 -28.26 -0.77 -21.80
C ALA A 548 -27.40 0.50 -21.68
N ASP A 549 -28.04 1.67 -21.72
CA ASP A 549 -27.36 2.97 -21.67
C ASP A 549 -26.62 3.21 -20.35
N ASP A 550 -27.12 2.61 -19.26
CA ASP A 550 -26.53 2.71 -17.93
C ASP A 550 -25.46 1.65 -17.65
N PHE A 551 -25.08 0.82 -18.64
CA PHE A 551 -24.21 -0.34 -18.41
C PHE A 551 -22.88 0.01 -17.72
N ALA A 552 -22.27 1.15 -18.06
CA ALA A 552 -21.03 1.61 -17.43
C ALA A 552 -21.23 2.16 -16.01
N SER A 553 -22.43 2.67 -15.68
CA SER A 553 -22.72 3.26 -14.37
C SER A 553 -22.68 2.19 -13.27
N GLY A 554 -21.80 2.33 -12.29
CA GLY A 554 -21.62 1.33 -11.23
C GLY A 554 -21.01 0.00 -11.67
N ASN A 555 -20.59 -0.14 -12.93
CA ASN A 555 -19.82 -1.28 -13.41
C ASN A 555 -18.34 -0.95 -13.39
N TYR A 556 -17.58 -1.58 -12.49
CA TYR A 556 -16.13 -1.39 -12.42
C TYR A 556 -15.37 -2.41 -13.29
N PHE A 557 -16.08 -3.12 -14.16
CA PHE A 557 -15.52 -4.03 -15.15
C PHE A 557 -14.61 -5.12 -14.56
N SER A 558 -15.03 -5.67 -13.41
CA SER A 558 -14.45 -6.87 -12.79
C SER A 558 -15.51 -7.57 -11.96
N THR A 559 -15.39 -8.89 -11.82
CA THR A 559 -16.17 -9.68 -10.87
C THR A 559 -15.53 -9.73 -9.48
N ASP A 560 -14.22 -9.48 -9.39
CA ASP A 560 -13.35 -9.74 -8.23
C ASP A 560 -13.43 -11.18 -7.68
N LEU A 561 -13.94 -12.13 -8.49
CA LEU A 561 -13.86 -13.57 -8.19
C LEU A 561 -12.42 -14.06 -8.32
N ARG A 562 -12.06 -15.08 -7.54
CA ARG A 562 -10.74 -15.72 -7.54
C ARG A 562 -10.62 -16.68 -8.72
N VAL A 563 -10.05 -16.23 -9.84
CA VAL A 563 -9.90 -17.07 -11.04
C VAL A 563 -8.73 -18.04 -10.85
N PRO A 564 -8.92 -19.34 -11.06
CA PRO A 564 -7.84 -20.31 -10.95
C PRO A 564 -6.80 -20.08 -12.06
N VAL A 565 -5.52 -20.14 -11.70
CA VAL A 565 -4.41 -19.90 -12.64
C VAL A 565 -4.34 -20.96 -13.75
N THR A 566 -4.93 -22.15 -13.54
CA THR A 566 -5.11 -23.18 -14.57
C THR A 566 -6.00 -22.72 -15.74
N LEU A 567 -6.75 -21.64 -15.58
CA LEU A 567 -7.47 -20.97 -16.66
C LEU A 567 -6.72 -19.76 -17.22
N LEU A 568 -6.05 -18.99 -16.35
CA LEU A 568 -5.41 -17.72 -16.75
C LEU A 568 -4.06 -17.92 -17.44
N GLU A 569 -3.33 -18.98 -17.08
CA GLU A 569 -1.97 -19.26 -17.54
C GLU A 569 -1.02 -18.05 -17.40
N THR A 570 -1.27 -17.22 -16.37
CA THR A 570 -0.43 -16.08 -16.02
C THR A 570 0.83 -16.53 -15.28
N ASN A 571 1.74 -15.58 -15.00
CA ASN A 571 2.94 -15.85 -14.22
C ASN A 571 2.59 -16.53 -12.87
N ALA A 572 3.11 -17.75 -12.67
CA ALA A 572 2.78 -18.59 -11.52
C ALA A 572 3.13 -17.93 -10.17
N CYS A 573 4.22 -17.16 -10.08
CA CYS A 573 4.66 -16.48 -8.86
C CYS A 573 3.56 -15.56 -8.31
N SER A 574 2.75 -14.94 -9.16
CA SER A 574 1.62 -14.11 -8.70
C SER A 574 0.56 -14.90 -7.95
N SER A 575 0.37 -16.18 -8.27
CA SER A 575 -0.63 -17.02 -7.62
C SER A 575 -0.07 -17.85 -6.44
N LEU A 576 1.24 -17.85 -6.24
CA LEU A 576 1.91 -18.70 -5.25
C LEU A 576 2.25 -18.00 -3.93
N ALA A 577 2.06 -16.68 -3.84
CA ALA A 577 2.33 -15.84 -2.67
C ALA A 577 1.93 -16.52 -1.35
N THR A 578 2.82 -16.55 -0.35
CA THR A 578 2.56 -17.26 0.92
C THR A 578 2.21 -16.35 2.08
N ASN A 579 2.47 -15.06 1.98
CA ASN A 579 2.38 -14.18 3.14
C ASN A 579 0.99 -14.15 3.82
N ALA A 580 -0.09 -14.42 3.08
CA ALA A 580 -1.47 -14.46 3.60
C ALA A 580 -1.95 -15.86 4.01
N LEU A 581 -1.04 -16.82 4.18
CA LEU A 581 -1.39 -18.17 4.61
C LEU A 581 -1.46 -18.27 6.15
N ALA A 582 -2.08 -19.36 6.62
CA ALA A 582 -2.08 -19.71 8.04
C ALA A 582 -0.64 -19.83 8.58
N GLY A 583 -0.36 -19.17 9.69
CA GLY A 583 0.95 -19.13 10.34
C GLY A 583 1.99 -18.24 9.65
N ASP A 584 1.64 -17.55 8.56
CA ASP A 584 2.53 -16.62 7.84
C ASP A 584 2.26 -15.16 8.26
N ILE A 585 3.04 -14.21 7.77
CA ILE A 585 3.11 -12.84 8.31
C ILE A 585 1.77 -12.09 8.30
N TRP A 586 0.91 -12.33 7.30
CA TRP A 586 -0.42 -11.72 7.14
C TRP A 586 -1.57 -12.67 7.49
N ASP A 587 -1.31 -13.70 8.30
CA ASP A 587 -2.33 -14.66 8.77
C ASP A 587 -3.56 -13.93 9.32
N ASN A 588 -3.38 -12.99 10.26
CA ASN A 588 -4.50 -12.24 10.83
C ASN A 588 -5.24 -11.33 9.83
N PHE A 589 -4.74 -11.09 8.62
CA PHE A 589 -5.33 -10.18 7.62
C PHE A 589 -5.95 -10.89 6.42
N SER A 590 -6.16 -12.20 6.53
CA SER A 590 -6.84 -13.03 5.53
C SER A 590 -7.77 -14.01 6.24
N SER A 591 -8.91 -14.32 5.63
CA SER A 591 -9.95 -15.14 6.28
C SER A 591 -9.61 -16.62 6.29
N HIS A 592 -10.20 -17.34 7.24
CA HIS A 592 -10.20 -18.79 7.29
C HIS A 592 -10.77 -19.39 6.00
N THR A 593 -11.83 -18.79 5.47
CA THR A 593 -12.43 -19.20 4.20
C THR A 593 -11.43 -19.10 3.04
N TYR A 594 -10.69 -18.00 2.89
CA TYR A 594 -9.61 -17.88 1.89
C TYR A 594 -8.55 -18.98 2.07
N LYS A 595 -8.11 -19.22 3.30
CA LYS A 595 -7.12 -20.26 3.62
C LYS A 595 -7.63 -21.69 3.44
N SER A 596 -8.93 -21.88 3.25
CA SER A 596 -9.55 -23.17 2.97
C SER A 596 -9.68 -23.47 1.47
N LEU A 597 -9.32 -22.53 0.58
CA LEU A 597 -9.43 -22.71 -0.86
C LEU A 597 -8.62 -23.95 -1.32
N PRO A 598 -9.21 -24.82 -2.16
CA PRO A 598 -8.57 -26.05 -2.60
C PRO A 598 -7.41 -25.75 -3.57
N SER A 599 -6.55 -26.74 -3.78
CA SER A 599 -5.56 -26.70 -4.86
C SER A 599 -6.28 -26.60 -6.22
N VAL A 600 -5.76 -25.76 -7.11
CA VAL A 600 -6.25 -25.63 -8.49
C VAL A 600 -5.80 -26.76 -9.42
N GLY A 601 -5.04 -27.74 -8.91
CA GLY A 601 -4.48 -28.86 -9.67
C GLY A 601 -3.05 -28.60 -10.13
N LYS A 602 -2.74 -28.93 -11.39
CA LYS A 602 -1.40 -28.78 -11.95
C LYS A 602 -1.36 -27.64 -12.97
N ILE A 603 -0.22 -26.95 -13.03
CA ILE A 603 0.11 -26.01 -14.12
C ILE A 603 1.38 -26.44 -14.83
N THR A 604 1.62 -25.86 -16.00
CA THR A 604 2.92 -25.95 -16.68
C THR A 604 3.76 -24.73 -16.32
N VAL A 605 5.00 -24.99 -15.90
CA VAL A 605 6.03 -23.96 -15.67
C VAL A 605 7.29 -24.34 -16.47
N HIS A 606 8.16 -23.37 -16.72
CA HIS A 606 9.31 -23.57 -17.60
C HIS A 606 10.59 -23.46 -16.78
N HIS A 607 11.53 -24.38 -17.02
CA HIS A 607 12.82 -24.35 -16.35
C HIS A 607 13.59 -23.07 -16.76
N PRO A 608 14.08 -22.25 -15.81
CA PRO A 608 14.57 -20.89 -16.12
C PRO A 608 15.84 -20.86 -16.98
N ILE A 609 16.59 -21.97 -17.08
CA ILE A 609 17.81 -22.04 -17.89
C ILE A 609 17.57 -22.73 -19.24
N THR A 610 16.76 -23.79 -19.26
CA THR A 610 16.61 -24.64 -20.45
C THR A 610 15.31 -24.39 -21.20
N GLY A 611 14.34 -23.70 -20.58
CA GLY A 611 13.01 -23.54 -21.13
C GLY A 611 12.10 -24.75 -21.04
N ALA A 612 12.63 -25.91 -20.68
CA ALA A 612 11.88 -27.16 -20.74
C ALA A 612 10.61 -27.06 -19.87
N PRO A 613 9.42 -27.38 -20.42
CA PRO A 613 8.20 -27.36 -19.66
C PRO A 613 8.20 -28.51 -18.66
N TYR A 614 7.75 -28.25 -17.44
CA TYR A 614 7.48 -29.28 -16.45
C TYR A 614 6.18 -29.00 -15.71
N SER A 615 5.55 -30.07 -15.24
CA SER A 615 4.31 -29.99 -14.49
C SER A 615 4.59 -29.63 -13.04
N TYR A 616 3.87 -28.64 -12.52
CA TYR A 616 3.97 -28.18 -11.13
C TYR A 616 2.62 -28.36 -10.43
N ASP A 617 2.63 -29.08 -9.32
CA ASP A 617 1.47 -29.28 -8.45
C ASP A 617 1.20 -28.02 -7.64
N MET A 618 0.10 -27.32 -7.93
CA MET A 618 -0.26 -26.11 -7.22
C MET A 618 -0.68 -26.44 -5.79
N PRO A 619 -0.06 -25.83 -4.77
CA PRO A 619 -0.50 -26.03 -3.40
C PRO A 619 -1.90 -25.46 -3.14
N ALA A 620 -2.63 -26.05 -2.19
CA ALA A 620 -3.88 -25.50 -1.68
C ALA A 620 -3.65 -24.33 -0.69
N GLY A 621 -4.72 -23.86 -0.07
CA GLY A 621 -4.66 -22.97 1.10
C GLY A 621 -4.82 -21.49 0.78
N GLY A 622 -5.44 -21.13 -0.34
CA GLY A 622 -5.52 -19.75 -0.83
C GLY A 622 -4.64 -19.44 -2.03
N ARG A 623 -3.74 -20.35 -2.38
CA ARG A 623 -2.84 -20.26 -3.55
C ARG A 623 -3.49 -20.76 -4.83
N GLY A 624 -2.99 -20.28 -5.95
CA GLY A 624 -3.41 -20.65 -7.29
C GLY A 624 -4.53 -19.79 -7.87
N TYR A 625 -4.87 -18.68 -7.21
CA TYR A 625 -5.96 -17.81 -7.64
C TYR A 625 -5.52 -16.36 -7.83
N ILE A 626 -6.12 -15.70 -8.81
CA ILE A 626 -5.95 -14.27 -9.10
C ILE A 626 -7.32 -13.67 -9.41
N ARG A 627 -7.63 -12.50 -8.88
CA ARG A 627 -8.82 -11.76 -9.29
C ARG A 627 -8.61 -11.05 -10.63
N PRO A 628 -9.66 -10.85 -11.44
CA PRO A 628 -9.58 -10.01 -12.61
C PRO A 628 -9.23 -8.57 -12.20
N PRO A 629 -8.30 -7.90 -12.91
CA PRO A 629 -8.14 -6.47 -12.76
C PRO A 629 -9.42 -5.76 -13.22
N SER A 630 -9.78 -4.69 -12.50
CA SER A 630 -10.82 -3.77 -12.94
C SER A 630 -10.37 -3.09 -14.23
N LEU A 631 -11.18 -3.19 -15.29
CA LEU A 631 -10.90 -2.51 -16.55
C LEU A 631 -11.41 -1.06 -16.56
N ILE A 632 -12.02 -0.61 -15.47
CA ILE A 632 -12.42 0.80 -15.36
C ILE A 632 -11.18 1.69 -15.43
N SER A 633 -11.24 2.70 -16.28
CA SER A 633 -10.11 3.63 -16.50
C SER A 633 -8.83 2.96 -16.99
N LEU A 634 -8.90 1.76 -17.58
CA LEU A 634 -7.71 0.99 -18.00
C LEU A 634 -6.74 1.80 -18.88
N TRP A 635 -7.26 2.71 -19.70
CA TRP A 635 -6.49 3.66 -20.52
C TRP A 635 -5.44 4.46 -19.75
N SER A 636 -5.69 4.75 -18.47
CA SER A 636 -4.76 5.52 -17.65
C SER A 636 -3.65 4.65 -17.07
N SER A 637 -3.87 3.34 -16.93
CA SER A 637 -3.01 2.43 -16.15
C SER A 637 -2.05 1.56 -16.97
N ALA A 638 -2.01 1.72 -18.29
CA ALA A 638 -1.07 1.01 -19.14
C ALA A 638 0.39 1.34 -18.74
N PRO A 639 1.36 0.41 -18.84
CA PRO A 639 1.27 -0.95 -19.43
C PRO A 639 0.36 -1.94 -18.67
N PHE A 640 0.03 -3.08 -19.29
CA PHE A 640 -0.93 -4.04 -18.75
C PHE A 640 -0.27 -5.27 -18.10
N LEU A 641 -1.15 -6.13 -17.57
CA LEU A 641 -0.88 -7.31 -16.76
C LEU A 641 -0.35 -6.96 -15.36
N LEU A 642 -0.24 -7.95 -14.49
CA LEU A 642 0.01 -7.72 -13.06
C LEU A 642 1.34 -7.01 -12.78
N ASN A 643 2.29 -7.06 -13.72
CA ASN A 643 3.68 -6.64 -13.61
C ASN A 643 4.14 -5.75 -14.80
N ASN A 644 3.21 -5.07 -15.46
CA ASN A 644 3.49 -4.17 -16.60
C ASN A 644 4.22 -4.84 -17.78
N SER A 645 4.03 -6.15 -18.00
CA SER A 645 4.76 -6.88 -19.03
C SER A 645 4.29 -6.65 -20.46
N LEU A 646 3.19 -5.93 -20.66
CA LEU A 646 2.52 -5.82 -21.94
C LEU A 646 2.23 -4.37 -22.28
N GLY A 647 2.86 -3.86 -23.33
CA GLY A 647 2.80 -2.46 -23.72
C GLY A 647 4.08 -1.69 -23.36
N ASP A 648 4.26 -0.57 -24.05
CA ASP A 648 5.44 0.28 -23.87
C ASP A 648 5.22 1.29 -22.74
N PHE A 649 6.29 1.56 -21.99
CA PHE A 649 6.25 2.54 -20.90
C PHE A 649 6.66 3.94 -21.41
N TYR A 650 5.87 4.94 -21.05
CA TYR A 650 6.17 6.36 -21.27
C TYR A 650 6.02 7.12 -19.95
N TRP A 651 6.99 7.96 -19.63
CA TRP A 651 7.14 8.54 -18.29
C TRP A 651 6.34 9.83 -18.06
N SER A 652 5.88 10.54 -19.11
CA SER A 652 5.35 11.91 -18.96
C SER A 652 4.02 12.00 -18.17
N GLY A 653 3.25 10.91 -18.13
CA GLY A 653 1.91 10.89 -17.54
C GLY A 653 0.84 11.67 -18.32
N SER A 654 1.20 12.21 -19.50
CA SER A 654 0.27 12.92 -20.40
C SER A 654 -0.77 12.00 -21.03
N VAL A 655 -1.90 12.55 -21.49
CA VAL A 655 -2.95 11.77 -22.16
C VAL A 655 -2.40 11.07 -23.40
N THR A 656 -1.62 11.78 -24.23
CA THR A 656 -1.03 11.23 -25.46
C THR A 656 -0.13 10.04 -25.18
N ASP A 657 0.75 10.12 -24.18
CA ASP A 657 1.68 9.04 -23.86
C ASP A 657 0.97 7.85 -23.18
N ARG A 658 -0.03 8.12 -22.33
CA ARG A 658 -0.91 7.04 -21.80
C ARG A 658 -1.61 6.29 -22.93
N MET A 659 -2.09 6.99 -23.95
CA MET A 659 -2.71 6.36 -25.11
C MET A 659 -1.70 5.57 -25.96
N LYS A 660 -0.45 6.03 -26.12
CA LYS A 660 0.60 5.22 -26.75
C LYS A 660 0.86 3.91 -25.97
N SER A 661 0.95 3.99 -24.64
CA SER A 661 1.08 2.80 -23.78
C SER A 661 -0.12 1.87 -23.95
N PHE A 662 -1.33 2.42 -23.96
CA PHE A 662 -2.59 1.68 -24.12
C PHE A 662 -2.62 0.96 -25.48
N ASP A 663 -2.41 1.67 -26.58
CA ASP A 663 -2.46 1.13 -27.94
C ASP A 663 -1.39 0.05 -28.15
N SER A 664 -0.16 0.31 -27.71
CA SER A 664 0.92 -0.69 -27.73
C SER A 664 0.59 -1.92 -26.88
N GLY A 665 -0.03 -1.72 -25.71
CA GLY A 665 -0.49 -2.80 -24.85
C GLY A 665 -1.60 -3.64 -25.51
N ILE A 666 -2.61 -3.01 -26.12
CA ILE A 666 -3.68 -3.70 -26.84
C ILE A 666 -3.12 -4.45 -28.05
N GLU A 667 -2.21 -3.83 -28.80
CA GLU A 667 -1.55 -4.48 -29.93
C GLU A 667 -0.79 -5.74 -29.47
N GLN A 668 0.02 -5.64 -28.42
CA GLN A 668 0.75 -6.78 -27.87
C GLN A 668 -0.19 -7.84 -27.24
N LEU A 669 -1.39 -7.44 -26.78
CA LEU A 669 -2.39 -8.37 -26.28
C LEU A 669 -2.95 -9.23 -27.40
N LEU A 670 -3.36 -8.59 -28.50
CA LEU A 670 -4.06 -9.19 -29.64
C LEU A 670 -3.10 -9.87 -30.64
N TRP A 671 -1.84 -9.43 -30.71
CA TRP A 671 -0.78 -10.01 -31.53
C TRP A 671 0.40 -10.45 -30.65
N PRO A 672 0.35 -11.66 -30.05
CA PRO A 672 1.44 -12.18 -29.22
C PRO A 672 2.81 -12.14 -29.90
N GLU A 673 2.83 -12.25 -31.23
CA GLU A 673 4.03 -12.16 -32.06
C GLU A 673 4.66 -10.75 -32.10
N LYS A 674 4.04 -9.74 -31.49
CA LYS A 674 4.57 -8.38 -31.30
C LYS A 674 5.08 -8.08 -29.88
N ARG A 675 4.87 -8.99 -28.91
CA ARG A 675 5.35 -8.84 -27.52
C ARG A 675 6.89 -8.78 -27.39
N LYS A 676 7.45 -7.82 -26.67
CA LYS A 676 8.91 -7.71 -26.52
C LYS A 676 9.48 -8.81 -25.60
N GLY A 677 10.76 -9.18 -25.78
CA GLY A 677 11.48 -10.19 -24.99
C GLY A 677 11.90 -11.44 -25.77
N ASP A 678 12.80 -12.24 -25.21
CA ASP A 678 13.20 -13.52 -25.81
C ASP A 678 12.05 -14.53 -25.71
N ARG A 679 11.58 -15.00 -26.86
CA ARG A 679 10.47 -15.95 -26.99
C ARG A 679 10.92 -17.37 -27.32
N LYS A 680 12.22 -17.63 -27.25
CA LYS A 680 12.76 -18.98 -27.47
C LYS A 680 12.47 -19.86 -26.26
N TYR A 681 11.24 -20.33 -26.09
CA TYR A 681 10.91 -21.46 -25.22
C TYR A 681 9.83 -22.33 -25.84
#